data_AF-A0AAJ6YV48-F1
#
_entry.id   AF-A0AAJ6YV48-F1
#
_cell.length_a   1.000
_cell.length_b   1.000
_cell.length_c   1.000
_cell.angle_alpha   90.00
_cell.angle_beta   90.00
_cell.angle_gamma   90.00
#
_symmetry.space_group_name_H-M   'P 1'
#
loop_
_entity.id
_entity.type
_entity.pdbx_description
1 polymer ?
#
loop_
_entity_poly.entity_id
_entity_poly.type
_entity_poly.pdbx_seq_one_letter_code
_entity_poly.pdbx_strand_id
1 'polypeptide(L)'
;MAFYSDKDKALLRAVRQGNTKQVEKILQSNGLVIDHNWMDYTLLLTAFKRHYTDIIELLLKIGCRVKRVPESNVFKIPVHYAVRMRDASILKKLLDKGATVYDRNGSRRTPICLAMEAQQFSMVDTLLSMYDFENINPFDPGDIDHFLIACERNMLKVIKNFVEHGISVNNFIYYKSFHLRGFTPLHIAVKNMCLETVNFLLSKGADIVARNCEQRTPLHVANQIRENKNSARIEAIIDSLLLSAYTTCANPIDDNGVSHFHIACTRNNVDIVQRFLHCKVDINHRRFEKYQTFDLYSALHYAVYYNCIRVVELLLNRNVNVNAVAKGECLPLHIAILHGNTKIVKLILKRDEVDIIGYNMKFGSLLHYAFNCEHKNFDIIDMLLQRVPKTRNIRDKYLLSYLHIACTRNNPEVVKKILKNKVYINERVTSNAIFFAGYTPLHFAVKYNCKSIVQLLLEHNADTNVQEANKLTPLHLACVQNLTKFYELIYKYKEELAHKWNPVIDWKKNHEDQIEIVKLLLKRNANVNATDDTYCTPLFYAHGFRPKSIKKEIEKRLKITVNNTLEQIILKELNARRKKIVDLLLSHNADVNIPDYRNRTMLYFASEREEETDNLVEMAELFLKHGANINAADTNCITPLHLAVKYRITKLVEVFLSHNANINCVESFNFSTPLHLALTLGKYKLVLKEMIKLLIEKGADVNAKQMDGKTPLHIACLTKNYYAVYKLLQYGADINSEDKDGYNALHFNFAMYGFNNNSSTKVELVHHIKKLKVIGYYISENVISFYLKLDENEINANFKADNNGNNCIFQNENDEFIKKCRSEIEKMKLTKIDSYSSLYNILFKNPNEMVRHIKNDNLQKILIAENFERYFPLYGYLLKLQYKKGLERSFILKPAKESLKFITGLRLPDLCYEYILNYLNTTNMENLINCRSTTSSLKRKLGTIACAEDCKSLTKYQRLTNIHSPDTKQFDIP
;
A
#
# COMPACT_ATOMS: atom_id res chain seq x y z
N MET A 1 -33.40 65.72 51.11
CA MET A 1 -33.38 67.00 50.35
C MET A 1 -33.96 68.19 51.12
N ALA A 2 -34.70 67.97 52.22
CA ALA A 2 -35.23 69.05 53.05
C ALA A 2 -34.16 69.79 53.89
N PHE A 3 -32.96 69.22 54.04
CA PHE A 3 -31.87 69.74 54.90
C PHE A 3 -30.70 70.37 54.13
N TYR A 4 -30.78 70.51 52.81
CA TYR A 4 -29.69 71.08 52.00
C TYR A 4 -29.99 72.54 51.63
N SER A 5 -28.99 73.41 51.69
CA SER A 5 -29.14 74.80 51.23
C SER A 5 -29.48 74.84 49.73
N ASP A 6 -30.07 75.93 49.23
CA ASP A 6 -30.36 76.04 47.79
C ASP A 6 -29.08 76.01 46.93
N LYS A 7 -27.96 76.43 47.52
CA LYS A 7 -26.62 76.33 46.92
C LYS A 7 -26.17 74.88 46.78
N ASP A 8 -26.34 74.07 47.82
CA ASP A 8 -26.06 72.62 47.79
C ASP A 8 -26.92 71.91 46.74
N LYS A 9 -28.20 72.26 46.65
CA LYS A 9 -29.10 71.71 45.62
C LYS A 9 -28.66 72.10 44.19
N ALA A 10 -28.09 73.29 43.99
CA ALA A 10 -27.58 73.73 42.70
C ALA A 10 -26.28 72.99 42.33
N LEU A 11 -25.35 72.84 43.26
CA LEU A 11 -24.12 72.06 43.05
C LEU A 11 -24.43 70.58 42.77
N LEU A 12 -25.38 69.98 43.50
CA LEU A 12 -25.82 68.60 43.24
C LEU A 12 -26.49 68.44 41.88
N ARG A 13 -27.27 69.43 41.43
CA ARG A 13 -27.85 69.44 40.08
C ARG A 13 -26.76 69.50 39.01
N ALA A 14 -25.76 70.38 39.17
CA ALA A 14 -24.63 70.48 38.25
C ALA A 14 -23.83 69.17 38.17
N VAL A 15 -23.56 68.52 39.31
CA VAL A 15 -22.90 67.19 39.35
C VAL A 15 -23.77 66.11 38.70
N ARG A 16 -25.09 66.09 38.93
CA ARG A 16 -26.01 65.13 38.29
C ARG A 16 -26.04 65.28 36.76
N GLN A 17 -25.93 66.51 36.27
CA GLN A 17 -25.91 66.84 34.84
C GLN A 17 -24.55 66.59 34.17
N GLY A 18 -23.48 66.33 34.94
CA GLY A 18 -22.13 66.11 34.41
C GLY A 18 -21.44 67.38 33.90
N ASN A 19 -21.92 68.57 34.24
CA ASN A 19 -21.37 69.83 33.75
C ASN A 19 -20.15 70.27 34.58
N THR A 20 -18.97 69.78 34.21
CA THR A 20 -17.68 70.05 34.88
C THR A 20 -17.39 71.54 35.06
N LYS A 21 -17.58 72.36 34.01
CA LYS A 21 -17.36 73.82 34.05
C LYS A 21 -18.28 74.52 35.05
N GLN A 22 -19.54 74.09 35.13
CA GLN A 22 -20.49 74.66 36.08
C GLN A 22 -20.18 74.23 37.51
N VAL A 23 -19.76 72.98 37.72
CA VAL A 23 -19.29 72.49 39.02
C VAL A 23 -18.06 73.27 39.47
N GLU A 24 -17.08 73.48 38.59
CA GLU A 24 -15.88 74.26 38.87
C GLU A 24 -16.19 75.71 39.22
N LYS A 25 -17.06 76.38 38.44
CA LYS A 25 -17.48 77.77 38.71
C LYS A 25 -18.18 77.92 40.07
N ILE A 26 -19.04 76.96 40.42
CA ILE A 26 -19.75 76.97 41.72
C ILE A 26 -18.77 76.73 42.88
N LEU A 27 -17.80 75.83 42.70
CA LEU A 27 -16.78 75.52 43.72
C LEU A 27 -15.73 76.63 43.89
N GLN A 28 -15.32 77.31 42.83
CA GLN A 28 -14.39 78.45 42.90
C GLN A 28 -15.00 79.66 43.63
N SER A 29 -16.32 79.87 43.51
CA SER A 29 -17.00 81.02 44.11
C SER A 29 -17.39 80.80 45.57
N ASN A 30 -17.56 79.55 46.03
CA ASN A 30 -18.14 79.26 47.34
C ASN A 30 -17.33 78.26 48.19
N GLY A 31 -16.30 77.61 47.63
CA GLY A 31 -15.61 76.50 48.27
C GLY A 31 -16.45 75.22 48.36
N LEU A 32 -15.82 74.11 48.73
CA LEU A 32 -16.51 72.87 49.10
C LEU A 32 -16.78 72.89 50.60
N VAL A 33 -18.05 72.92 51.01
CA VAL A 33 -18.43 72.91 52.42
C VAL A 33 -18.34 71.48 52.97
N ILE A 34 -17.48 71.27 53.97
CA ILE A 34 -17.37 70.02 54.72
C ILE A 34 -18.18 70.19 56.01
N ASP A 35 -19.46 69.81 55.98
CA ASP A 35 -20.41 69.97 57.10
C ASP A 35 -20.89 68.63 57.69
N HIS A 36 -21.73 68.68 58.72
CA HIS A 36 -22.35 67.48 59.29
C HIS A 36 -23.41 66.82 58.39
N ASN A 37 -23.78 67.43 57.25
CA ASN A 37 -24.81 66.92 56.33
C ASN A 37 -24.27 66.01 55.22
N TRP A 38 -22.95 65.76 55.18
CA TRP A 38 -22.30 64.82 54.26
C TRP A 38 -22.55 65.12 52.77
N MET A 39 -22.71 66.41 52.45
CA MET A 39 -23.05 66.85 51.12
C MET A 39 -21.92 66.60 50.12
N ASP A 40 -20.70 66.93 50.49
CA ASP A 40 -19.47 66.63 49.75
C ASP A 40 -19.35 65.13 49.39
N TYR A 41 -19.56 64.23 50.35
CA TYR A 41 -19.50 62.79 50.13
C TYR A 41 -20.63 62.32 49.20
N THR A 42 -21.82 62.94 49.30
CA THR A 42 -22.95 62.66 48.41
C THR A 42 -22.69 63.11 46.97
N LEU A 43 -22.03 64.26 46.79
CA LEU A 43 -21.58 64.76 45.48
C LEU A 43 -20.58 63.78 44.86
N LEU A 44 -19.59 63.34 45.64
CA LEU A 44 -18.59 62.37 45.22
C LEU A 44 -19.22 61.03 44.79
N LEU A 45 -20.11 60.46 45.62
CA LEU A 45 -20.84 59.22 45.27
C LEU A 45 -21.74 59.39 44.05
N THR A 46 -22.32 60.58 43.83
CA THR A 46 -23.16 60.85 42.67
C THR A 46 -22.31 60.89 41.39
N ALA A 47 -21.13 61.51 41.45
CA ALA A 47 -20.16 61.50 40.35
C ALA A 47 -19.66 60.07 40.04
N PHE A 48 -19.34 59.27 41.07
CA PHE A 48 -18.97 57.85 40.92
C PHE A 48 -20.08 57.00 40.27
N LYS A 49 -21.34 57.14 40.69
CA LYS A 49 -22.47 56.39 40.08
C LYS A 49 -22.69 56.73 38.60
N ARG A 50 -22.28 57.92 38.17
CA ARG A 50 -22.45 58.41 36.80
C ARG A 50 -21.17 58.31 35.95
N HIS A 51 -20.09 57.78 36.53
CA HIS A 51 -18.79 57.61 35.86
C HIS A 51 -18.16 58.93 35.36
N TYR A 52 -18.41 60.06 36.04
CA TYR A 52 -17.86 61.37 35.66
C TYR A 52 -16.46 61.58 36.25
N THR A 53 -15.42 61.06 35.58
CA THR A 53 -14.01 61.10 36.01
C THR A 53 -13.52 62.50 36.34
N ASP A 54 -13.76 63.48 35.47
CA ASP A 54 -13.27 64.85 35.65
C ASP A 54 -13.85 65.53 36.90
N ILE A 55 -15.14 65.27 37.18
CA ILE A 55 -15.81 65.77 38.39
C ILE A 55 -15.27 65.06 39.63
N ILE A 56 -15.01 63.75 39.55
CA ILE A 56 -14.41 62.98 40.66
C ILE A 56 -13.02 63.56 40.97
N GLU A 57 -12.18 63.78 39.96
CA GLU A 57 -10.83 64.33 40.15
C GLU A 57 -10.87 65.73 40.75
N LEU A 58 -11.77 66.59 40.27
CA LEU A 58 -11.96 67.94 40.80
C LEU A 58 -12.36 67.92 42.28
N LEU A 59 -13.34 67.07 42.65
CA LEU A 59 -13.80 66.94 44.02
C LEU A 59 -12.71 66.38 44.95
N LEU A 60 -11.92 65.40 44.49
CA LEU A 60 -10.79 64.86 45.26
C LEU A 60 -9.65 65.88 45.43
N LYS A 61 -9.37 66.70 44.41
CA LYS A 61 -8.36 67.78 44.46
C LYS A 61 -8.72 68.83 45.52
N ILE A 62 -9.98 69.18 45.63
CA ILE A 62 -10.49 70.22 46.55
C ILE A 62 -10.58 69.71 48.02
N GLY A 63 -10.40 68.40 48.25
CA GLY A 63 -10.33 67.83 49.61
C GLY A 63 -11.66 67.26 50.12
N CYS A 64 -12.51 66.76 49.22
CA CYS A 64 -13.71 66.03 49.58
C CYS A 64 -13.42 64.84 50.52
N ARG A 65 -14.30 64.59 51.50
CA ARG A 65 -14.18 63.42 52.38
C ARG A 65 -14.26 62.10 51.60
N VAL A 66 -13.37 61.17 51.92
CA VAL A 66 -13.32 59.82 51.29
C VAL A 66 -13.58 58.68 52.27
N LYS A 67 -13.38 58.89 53.58
CA LYS A 67 -13.72 57.93 54.65
C LYS A 67 -15.19 58.03 55.05
N ARG A 68 -15.81 56.89 55.35
CA ARG A 68 -17.18 56.80 55.90
C ARG A 68 -17.20 56.98 57.42
N VAL A 69 -18.32 57.43 57.99
CA VAL A 69 -18.62 57.37 59.44
C VAL A 69 -19.61 56.23 59.77
N PRO A 70 -19.48 55.55 60.93
CA PRO A 70 -20.14 54.27 61.24
C PRO A 70 -21.68 54.29 61.23
N GLU A 71 -22.31 55.46 61.39
CA GLU A 71 -23.73 55.57 61.75
C GLU A 71 -24.70 55.63 60.57
N SER A 72 -24.22 55.64 59.32
CA SER A 72 -25.10 55.64 58.14
C SER A 72 -25.22 54.23 57.54
N ASN A 73 -26.43 53.69 57.38
CA ASN A 73 -26.72 52.37 56.78
C ASN A 73 -26.44 52.29 55.24
N VAL A 74 -25.52 53.10 54.72
CA VAL A 74 -25.28 53.23 53.29
C VAL A 74 -24.01 52.48 52.88
N PHE A 75 -24.24 51.30 52.31
CA PHE A 75 -23.28 50.36 51.71
C PHE A 75 -22.48 50.86 50.48
N LYS A 76 -22.35 52.17 50.29
CA LYS A 76 -21.80 52.83 49.09
C LYS A 76 -20.50 53.55 49.45
N ILE A 77 -19.37 52.95 49.07
CA ILE A 77 -18.03 53.44 49.40
C ILE A 77 -17.27 53.77 48.10
N PRO A 78 -16.65 54.96 47.98
CA PRO A 78 -15.93 55.41 46.79
C PRO A 78 -14.91 54.41 46.24
N VAL A 79 -14.16 53.74 47.12
CA VAL A 79 -13.13 52.76 46.71
C VAL A 79 -13.72 51.60 45.91
N HIS A 80 -14.88 51.05 46.30
CA HIS A 80 -15.54 49.99 45.52
C HIS A 80 -16.10 50.51 44.19
N TYR A 81 -16.45 51.79 44.09
CA TYR A 81 -16.84 52.38 42.80
C TYR A 81 -15.63 52.54 41.88
N ALA A 82 -14.48 53.02 42.40
CA ALA A 82 -13.24 53.10 41.64
C ALA A 82 -12.82 51.72 41.09
N VAL A 83 -12.91 50.66 41.90
CA VAL A 83 -12.71 49.26 41.46
C VAL A 83 -13.71 48.86 40.37
N ARG A 84 -15.00 49.17 40.50
CA ARG A 84 -15.99 48.88 39.44
C ARG A 84 -15.72 49.65 38.15
N MET A 85 -15.18 50.86 38.26
CA MET A 85 -14.79 51.71 37.14
C MET A 85 -13.51 51.26 36.44
N ARG A 86 -12.73 50.36 37.06
CA ARG A 86 -11.39 49.94 36.58
C ARG A 86 -10.39 51.09 36.48
N ASP A 87 -10.55 52.13 37.31
CA ASP A 87 -9.71 53.32 37.28
C ASP A 87 -8.67 53.28 38.42
N ALA A 88 -7.45 52.86 38.09
CA ALA A 88 -6.34 52.78 39.03
C ALA A 88 -5.82 54.16 39.48
N SER A 89 -5.98 55.20 38.65
CA SER A 89 -5.54 56.57 38.97
C SER A 89 -6.43 57.17 40.05
N ILE A 90 -7.75 57.10 39.85
CA ILE A 90 -8.73 57.53 40.85
C ILE A 90 -8.62 56.69 42.11
N LEU A 91 -8.42 55.37 41.97
CA LEU A 91 -8.21 54.49 43.11
C LEU A 91 -7.01 54.94 43.96
N LYS A 92 -5.86 55.20 43.34
CA LYS A 92 -4.66 55.66 44.05
C LYS A 92 -4.90 57.00 44.75
N LYS A 93 -5.53 57.96 44.07
CA LYS A 93 -5.90 59.27 44.67
C LYS A 93 -6.83 59.12 45.88
N LEU A 94 -7.77 58.18 45.84
CA LEU A 94 -8.63 57.87 46.99
C LEU A 94 -7.83 57.33 48.17
N LEU A 95 -6.91 56.39 47.92
CA LEU A 95 -6.04 55.80 48.94
C LEU A 95 -5.09 56.84 49.55
N ASP A 96 -4.47 57.70 48.72
CA ASP A 96 -3.62 58.82 49.16
C ASP A 96 -4.40 59.81 50.05
N LYS A 97 -5.70 59.99 49.81
CA LYS A 97 -6.59 60.83 50.63
C LYS A 97 -7.14 60.10 51.87
N GLY A 98 -6.67 58.88 52.15
CA GLY A 98 -6.99 58.11 53.34
C GLY A 98 -8.19 57.17 53.20
N ALA A 99 -8.67 56.85 52.00
CA ALA A 99 -9.69 55.82 51.87
C ALA A 99 -9.13 54.44 52.28
N THR A 100 -9.92 53.61 52.95
CA THR A 100 -9.42 52.33 53.50
C THR A 100 -9.67 51.16 52.55
N VAL A 101 -8.80 50.15 52.63
CA VAL A 101 -8.94 48.89 51.87
C VAL A 101 -9.77 47.84 52.63
N TYR A 102 -10.21 48.13 53.86
CA TYR A 102 -10.99 47.22 54.72
C TYR A 102 -12.49 47.41 54.60
N ASP A 103 -12.92 48.55 54.06
CA ASP A 103 -14.33 48.92 53.99
C ASP A 103 -15.17 47.84 53.26
N ARG A 104 -16.27 47.42 53.87
CA ARG A 104 -17.18 46.42 53.30
C ARG A 104 -18.38 47.08 52.63
N ASN A 105 -18.64 46.70 51.38
CA ASN A 105 -19.85 47.15 50.68
C ASN A 105 -21.11 46.36 51.14
N GLY A 106 -22.23 46.57 50.46
CA GLY A 106 -23.54 45.97 50.82
C GLY A 106 -23.61 44.46 50.69
N SER A 107 -22.67 43.87 49.97
CA SER A 107 -22.49 42.43 49.85
C SER A 107 -21.40 41.91 50.80
N ARG A 108 -20.99 42.72 51.79
CA ARG A 108 -19.90 42.44 52.74
C ARG A 108 -18.53 42.19 52.07
N ARG A 109 -18.31 42.68 50.85
CA ARG A 109 -17.03 42.55 50.12
C ARG A 109 -16.12 43.74 50.36
N THR A 110 -14.84 43.47 50.58
CA THR A 110 -13.78 44.48 50.57
C THR A 110 -13.43 44.90 49.13
N PRO A 111 -12.77 46.04 48.89
CA PRO A 111 -12.34 46.46 47.56
C PRO A 111 -11.35 45.47 46.94
N ILE A 112 -10.45 44.87 47.74
CA ILE A 112 -9.48 43.86 47.29
C ILE A 112 -10.21 42.61 46.80
N CYS A 113 -11.15 42.07 47.58
CA CYS A 113 -11.94 40.92 47.17
C CYS A 113 -12.77 41.21 45.91
N LEU A 114 -13.37 42.41 45.82
CA LEU A 114 -14.15 42.82 44.66
C LEU A 114 -13.28 42.96 43.39
N ALA A 115 -12.07 43.52 43.53
CA ALA A 115 -11.12 43.63 42.43
C ALA A 115 -10.64 42.24 41.96
N MET A 116 -10.41 41.33 42.90
CA MET A 116 -10.03 39.95 42.61
C MET A 116 -11.15 39.16 41.92
N GLU A 117 -12.40 39.26 42.40
CA GLU A 117 -13.58 38.66 41.74
C GLU A 117 -13.78 39.19 40.32
N ALA A 118 -13.47 40.47 40.08
CA ALA A 118 -13.50 41.10 38.77
C ALA A 118 -12.24 40.84 37.92
N GLN A 119 -11.28 40.03 38.40
CA GLN A 119 -10.00 39.70 37.77
C GLN A 119 -9.13 40.93 37.42
N GLN A 120 -9.22 41.99 38.24
CA GLN A 120 -8.49 43.25 38.05
C GLN A 120 -7.15 43.24 38.78
N PHE A 121 -6.23 42.40 38.31
CA PHE A 121 -4.96 42.10 38.99
C PHE A 121 -4.10 43.33 39.32
N SER A 122 -3.98 44.30 38.41
CA SER A 122 -3.22 45.54 38.65
C SER A 122 -3.81 46.38 39.80
N MET A 123 -5.14 46.40 39.93
CA MET A 123 -5.81 47.10 41.04
C MET A 123 -5.65 46.35 42.35
N VAL A 124 -5.67 45.01 42.32
CA VAL A 124 -5.36 44.17 43.49
C VAL A 124 -3.95 44.46 43.99
N ASP A 125 -2.96 44.48 43.09
CA ASP A 125 -1.56 44.75 43.44
C ASP A 125 -1.41 46.16 44.04
N THR A 126 -2.11 47.16 43.49
CA THR A 126 -2.13 48.53 44.02
C THR A 126 -2.73 48.58 45.43
N LEU A 127 -3.89 47.97 45.63
CA LEU A 127 -4.58 47.93 46.93
C LEU A 127 -3.74 47.21 48.00
N LEU A 128 -3.10 46.10 47.66
CA LEU A 128 -2.23 45.35 48.58
C LEU A 128 -0.91 46.08 48.86
N SER A 129 -0.40 46.87 47.91
CA SER A 129 0.82 47.67 48.13
C SER A 129 0.60 48.84 49.10
N MET A 130 -0.63 49.34 49.20
CA MET A 130 -1.03 50.44 50.09
C MET A 130 -1.82 49.95 51.31
N TYR A 131 -1.66 48.68 51.66
CA TYR A 131 -2.31 48.06 52.81
C TYR A 131 -1.75 48.62 54.12
N ASP A 132 -2.63 48.92 55.07
CA ASP A 132 -2.27 49.42 56.40
C ASP A 132 -2.14 48.26 57.39
N PHE A 133 -0.92 47.85 57.70
CA PHE A 133 -0.66 46.67 58.54
C PHE A 133 -0.85 46.93 60.05
N GLU A 134 -0.99 48.18 60.49
CA GLU A 134 -1.09 48.52 61.93
C GLU A 134 -2.42 48.04 62.56
N ASN A 135 -3.47 47.87 61.75
CA ASN A 135 -4.83 47.55 62.19
C ASN A 135 -5.30 46.13 61.81
N ILE A 136 -4.38 45.19 61.60
CA ILE A 136 -4.71 43.81 61.23
C ILE A 136 -5.43 43.09 62.37
N ASN A 137 -6.55 42.43 62.05
CA ASN A 137 -7.19 41.48 62.93
C ASN A 137 -6.95 40.04 62.40
N PRO A 138 -6.10 39.23 63.08
CA PRO A 138 -5.79 37.87 62.67
C PRO A 138 -6.99 36.92 62.56
N PHE A 139 -8.12 37.28 63.17
CA PHE A 139 -9.36 36.51 63.17
C PHE A 139 -10.42 37.07 62.22
N ASP A 140 -10.20 38.23 61.59
CA ASP A 140 -11.15 38.78 60.63
C ASP A 140 -11.07 38.03 59.30
N PRO A 141 -12.19 37.48 58.77
CA PRO A 141 -12.18 36.76 57.51
C PRO A 141 -11.70 37.60 56.32
N GLY A 142 -11.89 38.93 56.36
CA GLY A 142 -11.43 39.83 55.30
C GLY A 142 -9.91 39.93 55.26
N ASP A 143 -9.25 40.13 56.41
CA ASP A 143 -7.79 40.17 56.50
C ASP A 143 -7.15 38.82 56.12
N ILE A 144 -7.78 37.71 56.52
CA ILE A 144 -7.36 36.36 56.11
C ILE A 144 -7.48 36.19 54.58
N ASP A 145 -8.61 36.59 53.99
CA ASP A 145 -8.80 36.53 52.54
C ASP A 145 -7.79 37.44 51.81
N HIS A 146 -7.46 38.62 52.34
CA HIS A 146 -6.44 39.52 51.77
C HIS A 146 -5.04 38.89 51.78
N PHE A 147 -4.66 38.23 52.88
CA PHE A 147 -3.40 37.49 52.97
C PHE A 147 -3.33 36.36 51.94
N LEU A 148 -4.43 35.62 51.75
CA LEU A 148 -4.53 34.52 50.78
C LEU A 148 -4.46 35.05 49.34
N ILE A 149 -5.10 36.19 49.05
CA ILE A 149 -4.97 36.89 47.77
C ILE A 149 -3.53 37.36 47.56
N ALA A 150 -2.85 37.88 48.59
CA ALA A 150 -1.43 38.24 48.49
C ALA A 150 -0.54 37.04 48.15
N CYS A 151 -0.85 35.85 48.70
CA CYS A 151 -0.21 34.59 48.34
C CYS A 151 -0.49 34.19 46.88
N GLU A 152 -1.73 34.39 46.40
CA GLU A 152 -2.11 34.12 45.01
C GLU A 152 -1.39 35.03 44.02
N ARG A 153 -1.20 36.30 44.39
CA ARG A 153 -0.48 37.32 43.61
C ARG A 153 1.04 37.26 43.75
N ASN A 154 1.57 36.37 44.60
CA ASN A 154 3.00 36.23 44.89
C ASN A 154 3.68 37.52 45.42
N MET A 155 3.01 38.27 46.28
CA MET A 155 3.54 39.52 46.84
C MET A 155 4.33 39.27 48.13
N LEU A 156 5.55 38.69 48.01
CA LEU A 156 6.33 38.21 49.16
C LEU A 156 6.51 39.22 50.31
N LYS A 157 6.71 40.52 50.01
CA LYS A 157 6.82 41.57 51.05
C LYS A 157 5.54 41.74 51.86
N VAL A 158 4.39 41.79 51.17
CA VAL A 158 3.06 41.89 51.77
C VAL A 158 2.76 40.65 52.62
N ILE A 159 3.08 39.46 52.09
CA ILE A 159 2.91 38.17 52.77
C ILE A 159 3.72 38.14 54.08
N LYS A 160 4.98 38.60 54.07
CA LYS A 160 5.82 38.69 55.27
C LYS A 160 5.19 39.58 56.34
N ASN A 161 4.74 40.78 55.96
CA ASN A 161 4.12 41.72 56.89
C ASN A 161 2.87 41.12 57.55
N PHE A 162 1.98 40.47 56.78
CA PHE A 162 0.79 39.82 57.35
C PHE A 162 1.14 38.76 58.42
N VAL A 163 2.17 37.94 58.15
CA VAL A 163 2.61 36.90 59.09
C VAL A 163 3.25 37.52 60.34
N GLU A 164 4.03 38.59 60.19
CA GLU A 164 4.62 39.34 61.31
C GLU A 164 3.55 39.98 62.21
N HIS A 165 2.40 40.37 61.64
CA HIS A 165 1.26 40.92 62.36
C HIS A 165 0.25 39.84 62.81
N GLY A 166 0.69 38.58 62.91
CA GLY A 166 -0.04 37.52 63.59
C GLY A 166 -1.02 36.71 62.74
N ILE A 167 -1.12 36.93 61.43
CA ILE A 167 -1.92 36.06 60.56
C ILE A 167 -1.27 34.68 60.44
N SER A 168 -2.02 33.64 60.78
CA SER A 168 -1.57 32.25 60.69
C SER A 168 -1.34 31.81 59.23
N VAL A 169 -0.19 31.17 58.99
CA VAL A 169 0.16 30.54 57.69
C VAL A 169 -0.67 29.30 57.35
N ASN A 170 -1.52 28.84 58.27
CA ASN A 170 -2.37 27.66 58.14
C ASN A 170 -3.87 27.99 57.99
N ASN A 171 -4.21 29.26 57.82
CA ASN A 171 -5.58 29.68 57.58
C ASN A 171 -6.12 29.15 56.23
N PHE A 172 -7.44 29.15 56.06
CA PHE A 172 -8.11 28.72 54.83
C PHE A 172 -8.97 29.86 54.25
N ILE A 173 -9.25 29.82 52.96
CA ILE A 173 -10.12 30.82 52.31
C ILE A 173 -11.55 30.69 52.83
N TYR A 174 -12.12 31.80 53.30
CA TYR A 174 -13.50 31.87 53.79
C TYR A 174 -14.50 32.32 52.72
N TYR A 175 -14.06 33.13 51.74
CA TYR A 175 -14.95 33.64 50.70
C TYR A 175 -15.26 32.60 49.59
N LYS A 176 -16.45 32.76 48.96
CA LYS A 176 -16.99 31.92 47.87
C LYS A 176 -16.18 31.95 46.55
N SER A 177 -14.88 31.66 46.56
CA SER A 177 -14.20 31.17 45.35
C SER A 177 -14.36 29.66 45.30
N PHE A 178 -15.28 29.17 44.46
CA PHE A 178 -15.56 27.74 44.32
C PHE A 178 -14.30 26.92 44.00
N HIS A 179 -13.29 27.54 43.36
CA HIS A 179 -12.07 26.89 42.87
C HIS A 179 -10.89 26.85 43.87
N LEU A 180 -10.98 27.52 45.01
CA LEU A 180 -9.90 27.55 46.02
C LEU A 180 -10.38 27.13 47.42
N ARG A 181 -11.56 26.52 47.51
CA ARG A 181 -12.13 26.09 48.79
C ARG A 181 -11.22 25.05 49.47
N GLY A 182 -10.89 25.29 50.74
CA GLY A 182 -10.00 24.43 51.53
C GLY A 182 -8.51 24.56 51.19
N PHE A 183 -8.09 25.47 50.30
CA PHE A 183 -6.67 25.74 50.08
C PHE A 183 -6.09 26.53 51.26
N THR A 184 -4.93 26.09 51.76
CA THR A 184 -4.07 26.88 52.65
C THR A 184 -3.17 27.83 51.84
N PRO A 185 -2.53 28.84 52.45
CA PRO A 185 -1.51 29.67 51.81
C PRO A 185 -0.44 28.84 51.07
N LEU A 186 -0.03 27.72 51.67
CA LEU A 186 0.95 26.82 51.07
C LEU A 186 0.43 26.15 49.79
N HIS A 187 -0.84 25.72 49.74
CA HIS A 187 -1.44 25.21 48.51
C HIS A 187 -1.46 26.27 47.40
N ILE A 188 -1.82 27.51 47.75
CA ILE A 188 -1.89 28.64 46.80
C ILE A 188 -0.50 28.95 46.24
N ALA A 189 0.50 29.04 47.11
CA ALA A 189 1.88 29.30 46.71
C ALA A 189 2.43 28.20 45.78
N VAL A 190 2.12 26.93 46.07
CA VAL A 190 2.48 25.78 45.21
C VAL A 190 1.75 25.84 43.87
N LYS A 191 0.43 26.10 43.87
CA LYS A 191 -0.40 26.21 42.66
C LYS A 191 0.13 27.27 41.69
N ASN A 192 0.62 28.38 42.22
CA ASN A 192 1.21 29.48 41.46
C ASN A 192 2.72 29.32 41.20
N MET A 193 3.31 28.18 41.55
CA MET A 193 4.74 27.87 41.35
C MET A 193 5.69 28.90 41.98
N CYS A 194 5.35 29.42 43.15
CA CYS A 194 6.07 30.50 43.83
C CYS A 194 7.05 29.96 44.89
N LEU A 195 8.24 29.53 44.46
CA LEU A 195 9.23 28.86 45.31
C LEU A 195 9.63 29.68 46.56
N GLU A 196 9.84 30.98 46.41
CA GLU A 196 10.27 31.87 47.50
C GLU A 196 9.20 31.97 48.59
N THR A 197 7.94 32.10 48.17
CA THR A 197 6.78 32.12 49.07
C THR A 197 6.57 30.76 49.74
N VAL A 198 6.74 29.66 49.00
CA VAL A 198 6.70 28.30 49.57
C VAL A 198 7.75 28.16 50.67
N ASN A 199 9.01 28.51 50.41
CA ASN A 199 10.10 28.39 51.38
C ASN A 199 9.86 29.27 52.62
N PHE A 200 9.35 30.49 52.43
CA PHE A 200 9.00 31.36 53.54
C PHE A 200 7.88 30.76 54.41
N LEU A 201 6.78 30.31 53.80
CA LEU A 201 5.66 29.71 54.53
C LEU A 201 6.09 28.45 55.29
N LEU A 202 6.91 27.59 54.67
CA LEU A 202 7.50 26.41 55.32
C LEU A 202 8.36 26.81 56.53
N SER A 203 9.19 27.85 56.41
CA SER A 203 10.02 28.35 57.53
C SER A 203 9.20 28.88 58.71
N LYS A 204 7.92 29.19 58.50
CA LYS A 204 6.97 29.69 59.50
C LYS A 204 6.01 28.60 60.01
N GLY A 205 6.27 27.32 59.70
CA GLY A 205 5.47 26.20 60.22
C GLY A 205 4.18 25.94 59.44
N ALA A 206 4.16 26.24 58.13
CA ALA A 206 3.03 25.88 57.29
C ALA A 206 2.81 24.36 57.26
N ASP A 207 1.56 23.95 57.42
CA ASP A 207 1.14 22.56 57.45
C ASP A 207 1.18 21.97 56.03
N ILE A 208 2.12 21.05 55.86
CA ILE A 208 2.42 20.30 54.64
C ILE A 208 1.45 19.12 54.40
N VAL A 209 0.71 18.68 55.42
CA VAL A 209 -0.26 17.58 55.33
C VAL A 209 -1.70 18.07 55.36
N ALA A 210 -1.91 19.39 55.51
CA ALA A 210 -3.20 20.03 55.33
C ALA A 210 -3.86 19.57 54.03
N ARG A 211 -5.15 19.24 54.09
CA ARG A 211 -5.92 18.76 52.94
C ARG A 211 -6.91 19.82 52.47
N ASN A 212 -6.95 20.04 51.17
CA ASN A 212 -8.01 20.83 50.56
C ASN A 212 -9.32 20.03 50.43
N CYS A 213 -10.36 20.65 49.84
CA CYS A 213 -11.65 19.97 49.64
C CYS A 213 -11.59 18.76 48.67
N GLU A 214 -10.52 18.63 47.88
CA GLU A 214 -10.23 17.47 47.01
C GLU A 214 -9.31 16.44 47.71
N GLN A 215 -9.17 16.52 49.04
CA GLN A 215 -8.28 15.68 49.85
C GLN A 215 -6.79 15.74 49.45
N ARG A 216 -6.38 16.69 48.61
CA ARG A 216 -5.00 16.88 48.18
C ARG A 216 -4.26 17.72 49.18
N THR A 217 -3.01 17.34 49.45
CA THR A 217 -2.05 18.18 50.21
C THR A 217 -1.24 19.06 49.26
N PRO A 218 -0.45 20.04 49.76
CA PRO A 218 0.40 20.87 48.91
C PRO A 218 1.37 20.05 48.04
N LEU A 219 1.92 18.95 48.58
CA LEU A 219 2.78 18.05 47.81
C LEU A 219 2.02 17.30 46.69
N HIS A 220 0.77 16.91 46.91
CA HIS A 220 -0.07 16.31 45.86
C HIS A 220 -0.41 17.33 44.76
N VAL A 221 -0.71 18.58 45.13
CA VAL A 221 -0.90 19.67 44.16
C VAL A 221 0.38 19.89 43.35
N ALA A 222 1.55 19.86 43.99
CA ALA A 222 2.83 19.98 43.29
C ALA A 222 3.06 18.83 42.29
N ASN A 223 2.77 17.58 42.68
CA ASN A 223 2.87 16.43 41.79
C ASN A 223 1.90 16.52 40.61
N GLN A 224 0.66 16.96 40.83
CA GLN A 224 -0.31 17.15 39.76
C GLN A 224 0.15 18.21 38.74
N ILE A 225 0.75 19.31 39.21
CA ILE A 225 1.32 20.33 38.32
C ILE A 225 2.49 19.73 37.52
N ARG A 226 3.35 18.94 38.18
CA ARG A 226 4.47 18.25 37.52
C ARG A 226 4.00 17.28 36.42
N GLU A 227 2.93 16.52 36.66
CA GLU A 227 2.36 15.59 35.68
C GLU A 227 1.85 16.34 34.42
N ASN A 228 1.35 17.58 34.57
CA ASN A 228 0.89 18.41 33.45
C ASN A 228 2.01 19.21 32.77
N LYS A 229 2.94 19.77 33.56
CA LYS A 229 4.01 20.65 33.11
C LYS A 229 5.24 20.53 34.02
N ASN A 230 6.22 19.74 33.58
CA ASN A 230 7.48 19.63 34.31
C ASN A 230 8.36 20.88 34.10
N SER A 231 8.97 21.38 35.18
CA SER A 231 9.90 22.51 35.18
C SER A 231 10.88 22.43 36.35
N ALA A 232 12.06 23.02 36.23
CA ALA A 232 13.03 23.05 37.34
C ALA A 232 12.43 23.69 38.62
N ARG A 233 11.50 24.63 38.47
CA ARG A 233 10.84 25.30 39.60
C ARG A 233 9.89 24.39 40.36
N ILE A 234 9.09 23.57 39.69
CA ILE A 234 8.20 22.63 40.39
C ILE A 234 8.99 21.53 41.08
N GLU A 235 10.09 21.07 40.48
CA GLU A 235 10.99 20.10 41.10
C GLU A 235 11.63 20.66 42.38
N ALA A 236 12.08 21.92 42.37
CA ALA A 236 12.60 22.60 43.57
C ALA A 236 11.53 22.79 44.67
N ILE A 237 10.27 23.05 44.29
CA ILE A 237 9.14 23.11 45.24
C ILE A 237 8.89 21.75 45.86
N ILE A 238 8.87 20.68 45.06
CA ILE A 238 8.72 19.30 45.55
C ILE A 238 9.85 18.94 46.52
N ASP A 239 11.09 19.28 46.19
CA ASP A 239 12.24 19.07 47.08
C ASP A 239 12.06 19.82 48.41
N SER A 240 11.63 21.08 48.37
CA SER A 240 11.42 21.90 49.57
C SER A 240 10.31 21.34 50.46
N LEU A 241 9.21 20.87 49.85
CA LEU A 241 8.09 20.22 50.55
C LEU A 241 8.48 18.85 51.14
N LEU A 242 9.25 18.03 50.41
CA LEU A 242 9.72 16.74 50.91
C LEU A 242 10.77 16.91 52.02
N LEU A 243 11.64 17.90 51.88
CA LEU A 243 12.63 18.26 52.89
C LEU A 243 11.95 18.77 54.16
N SER A 244 10.81 19.47 54.08
CA SER A 244 10.02 19.93 55.23
C SER A 244 9.07 18.86 55.80
N ALA A 245 8.73 17.84 55.00
CA ALA A 245 8.02 16.63 55.44
C ALA A 245 8.80 15.69 56.35
N TYR A 246 10.08 15.97 56.60
CA TYR A 246 10.91 15.24 57.56
C TYR A 246 10.35 15.13 58.99
N THR A 247 9.38 15.96 59.38
CA THR A 247 8.95 16.12 60.78
C THR A 247 7.72 15.29 61.17
N THR A 248 6.87 14.85 60.24
CA THR A 248 5.50 14.42 60.58
C THR A 248 5.26 12.91 60.51
N CYS A 249 6.21 12.09 60.02
CA CYS A 249 6.03 10.65 59.71
C CYS A 249 4.75 10.30 58.89
N ALA A 250 4.04 11.31 58.38
CA ALA A 250 2.74 11.16 57.79
C ALA A 250 2.88 10.78 56.32
N ASN A 251 2.08 9.82 55.87
CA ASN A 251 2.04 9.37 54.48
C ASN A 251 0.62 9.48 53.92
N PRO A 252 0.05 10.71 53.83
CA PRO A 252 -1.29 10.89 53.30
C PRO A 252 -1.35 10.47 51.83
N ILE A 253 -2.53 10.00 51.44
CA ILE A 253 -2.86 9.66 50.05
C ILE A 253 -3.85 10.69 49.50
N ASP A 254 -3.74 11.02 48.22
CA ASP A 254 -4.77 11.78 47.50
C ASP A 254 -5.91 10.88 46.99
N ASP A 255 -6.90 11.51 46.35
CA ASP A 255 -8.02 10.81 45.72
C ASP A 255 -7.60 9.79 44.65
N ASN A 256 -6.40 9.91 44.07
CA ASN A 256 -5.87 8.95 43.11
C ASN A 256 -5.08 7.82 43.79
N GLY A 257 -4.93 7.84 45.12
CA GLY A 257 -4.12 6.87 45.85
C GLY A 257 -2.61 7.12 45.74
N VAL A 258 -2.17 8.26 45.21
CA VAL A 258 -0.76 8.66 45.25
C VAL A 258 -0.44 9.07 46.67
N SER A 259 0.67 8.56 47.21
CA SER A 259 1.12 8.88 48.57
C SER A 259 2.33 9.81 48.56
N HIS A 260 2.63 10.44 49.70
CA HIS A 260 3.88 11.19 49.86
C HIS A 260 5.11 10.31 49.61
N PHE A 261 5.06 9.04 50.02
CA PHE A 261 6.10 8.06 49.72
C PHE A 261 6.30 7.82 48.22
N HIS A 262 5.22 7.73 47.43
CA HIS A 262 5.33 7.64 45.97
C HIS A 262 6.07 8.85 45.39
N ILE A 263 5.69 10.06 45.81
CA ILE A 263 6.30 11.31 45.33
C ILE A 263 7.77 11.37 45.77
N ALA A 264 8.11 10.97 47.00
CA ALA A 264 9.48 10.88 47.47
C ALA A 264 10.33 9.94 46.59
N CYS A 265 9.77 8.80 46.17
CA CYS A 265 10.47 7.84 45.31
C CYS A 265 10.76 8.34 43.89
N THR A 266 10.14 9.43 43.46
CA THR A 266 10.47 10.10 42.18
C THR A 266 11.70 11.00 42.27
N ARG A 267 12.29 11.12 43.46
CA ARG A 267 13.52 11.88 43.70
C ARG A 267 14.64 10.90 43.95
N ASN A 268 15.82 11.14 43.39
CA ASN A 268 16.99 10.28 43.62
C ASN A 268 17.65 10.55 45.00
N ASN A 269 16.86 10.96 46.00
CA ASN A 269 17.29 11.27 47.35
C ASN A 269 16.95 10.12 48.30
N VAL A 270 17.97 9.32 48.63
CA VAL A 270 17.87 8.11 49.45
C VAL A 270 17.44 8.44 50.89
N ASP A 271 17.90 9.57 51.44
CA ASP A 271 17.68 9.92 52.85
C ASP A 271 16.20 10.18 53.14
N ILE A 272 15.52 10.88 52.23
CA ILE A 272 14.08 11.15 52.33
C ILE A 272 13.29 9.82 52.28
N VAL A 273 13.61 8.95 51.31
CA VAL A 273 12.92 7.66 51.15
C VAL A 273 13.18 6.75 52.36
N GLN A 274 14.42 6.69 52.88
CA GLN A 274 14.75 5.93 54.07
C GLN A 274 13.92 6.37 55.28
N ARG A 275 13.67 7.66 55.47
CA ARG A 275 12.86 8.16 56.60
C ARG A 275 11.43 7.64 56.54
N PHE A 276 10.78 7.71 55.38
CA PHE A 276 9.46 7.12 55.22
C PHE A 276 9.46 5.62 55.54
N LEU A 277 10.49 4.88 55.11
CA LEU A 277 10.64 3.46 55.44
C LEU A 277 10.82 3.21 56.95
N HIS A 278 11.48 4.09 57.70
CA HIS A 278 11.56 4.01 59.17
C HIS A 278 10.20 4.21 59.83
N CYS A 279 9.34 5.07 59.29
CA CYS A 279 7.97 5.27 59.75
C CYS A 279 7.01 4.11 59.35
N LYS A 280 7.53 2.95 58.90
CA LYS A 280 6.77 1.75 58.51
C LYS A 280 5.69 1.97 57.45
N VAL A 281 5.94 2.85 56.47
CA VAL A 281 5.03 3.01 55.33
C VAL A 281 4.88 1.70 54.54
N ASP A 282 3.70 1.46 53.98
CA ASP A 282 3.50 0.37 53.03
C ASP A 282 4.26 0.67 51.72
N ILE A 283 5.36 -0.05 51.52
CA ILE A 283 6.23 0.06 50.35
C ILE A 283 5.55 -0.44 49.06
N ASN A 284 4.51 -1.28 49.19
CA ASN A 284 3.80 -1.94 48.10
C ASN A 284 2.44 -1.31 47.81
N HIS A 285 2.08 -0.23 48.50
CA HIS A 285 0.90 0.57 48.20
C HIS A 285 0.91 0.97 46.71
N ARG A 286 -0.26 0.96 46.06
CA ARG A 286 -0.41 1.26 44.64
C ARG A 286 -1.39 2.41 44.44
N ARG A 287 -1.13 3.23 43.42
CA ARG A 287 -2.09 4.23 42.91
C ARG A 287 -3.40 3.53 42.52
N PHE A 288 -4.54 4.18 42.74
CA PHE A 288 -5.85 3.68 42.35
C PHE A 288 -6.07 3.73 40.83
N GLU A 289 -6.97 2.90 40.33
CA GLU A 289 -7.35 2.85 38.92
C GLU A 289 -8.43 3.90 38.62
N LYS A 290 -8.06 5.01 37.95
CA LYS A 290 -8.97 6.14 37.63
C LYS A 290 -8.80 6.65 36.19
N TYR A 291 -8.46 5.77 35.25
CA TYR A 291 -8.28 6.05 33.81
C TYR A 291 -7.11 6.99 33.47
N GLN A 292 -6.00 6.91 34.22
CA GLN A 292 -4.82 7.75 34.01
C GLN A 292 -3.59 6.94 33.56
N THR A 293 -2.56 7.64 33.08
CA THR A 293 -1.30 7.06 32.57
C THR A 293 -0.51 6.24 33.60
N PHE A 294 -0.69 6.54 34.90
CA PHE A 294 0.02 5.92 36.01
C PHE A 294 -0.86 4.97 36.84
N ASP A 295 -2.00 4.53 36.31
CA ASP A 295 -2.92 3.61 37.01
C ASP A 295 -2.17 2.38 37.55
N LEU A 296 -2.40 2.06 38.83
CA LEU A 296 -1.80 0.93 39.55
C LEU A 296 -0.27 0.98 39.72
N TYR A 297 0.38 2.13 39.48
CA TYR A 297 1.82 2.29 39.73
C TYR A 297 2.13 2.14 41.22
N SER A 298 3.18 1.38 41.52
CA SER A 298 3.81 1.29 42.84
C SER A 298 4.97 2.28 42.99
N ALA A 299 5.49 2.44 44.21
CA ALA A 299 6.70 3.23 44.46
C ALA A 299 7.89 2.84 43.57
N LEU A 300 8.05 1.54 43.28
CA LEU A 300 9.11 1.05 42.39
C LEU A 300 8.89 1.47 40.93
N HIS A 301 7.64 1.47 40.42
CA HIS A 301 7.35 1.96 39.07
C HIS A 301 7.73 3.44 38.94
N TYR A 302 7.37 4.25 39.94
CA TYR A 302 7.73 5.66 40.00
C TYR A 302 9.25 5.87 40.02
N ALA A 303 9.97 5.17 40.90
CA ALA A 303 11.44 5.27 40.98
C ALA A 303 12.12 4.89 39.66
N VAL A 304 11.62 3.87 38.96
CA VAL A 304 12.15 3.45 37.66
C VAL A 304 11.81 4.44 36.55
N TYR A 305 10.57 4.91 36.47
CA TYR A 305 10.12 5.88 35.46
C TYR A 305 10.91 7.20 35.54
N TYR A 306 11.15 7.70 36.75
CA TYR A 306 11.94 8.90 37.00
C TYR A 306 13.45 8.64 37.08
N ASN A 307 13.91 7.45 36.69
CA ASN A 307 15.33 7.12 36.58
C ASN A 307 16.13 7.29 37.90
N CYS A 308 15.50 7.04 39.05
CA CYS A 308 16.08 7.25 40.38
C CYS A 308 16.88 6.03 40.84
N ILE A 309 18.07 5.81 40.24
CA ILE A 309 18.88 4.59 40.40
C ILE A 309 19.15 4.24 41.88
N ARG A 310 19.53 5.22 42.71
CA ARG A 310 19.88 4.96 44.13
C ARG A 310 18.66 4.59 44.95
N VAL A 311 17.50 5.18 44.63
CA VAL A 311 16.23 4.84 45.27
C VAL A 311 15.74 3.48 44.81
N VAL A 312 15.87 3.14 43.53
CA VAL A 312 15.56 1.79 43.03
C VAL A 312 16.39 0.74 43.80
N GLU A 313 17.70 0.96 43.95
CA GLU A 313 18.57 0.06 44.73
C GLU A 313 18.12 -0.05 46.19
N LEU A 314 17.81 1.07 46.85
CA LEU A 314 17.28 1.09 48.21
C LEU A 314 15.98 0.27 48.34
N LEU A 315 15.01 0.50 47.44
CA LEU A 315 13.73 -0.18 47.46
C LEU A 315 13.90 -1.69 47.24
N LEU A 316 14.75 -2.09 46.29
CA LEU A 316 15.05 -3.51 46.00
C LEU A 316 15.72 -4.23 47.17
N ASN A 317 16.52 -3.53 47.99
CA ASN A 317 17.12 -4.06 49.22
C ASN A 317 16.10 -4.17 50.38
N ARG A 318 14.86 -3.74 50.18
CA ARG A 318 13.73 -3.92 51.10
C ARG A 318 12.72 -4.90 50.48
N ASN A 319 11.68 -5.28 51.22
CA ASN A 319 10.62 -6.20 50.76
C ASN A 319 9.64 -5.54 49.75
N VAL A 320 10.16 -4.79 48.77
CA VAL A 320 9.36 -4.26 47.67
C VAL A 320 9.00 -5.39 46.70
N ASN A 321 7.77 -5.41 46.23
CA ASN A 321 7.36 -6.31 45.17
C ASN A 321 7.99 -5.85 43.84
N VAL A 322 9.07 -6.52 43.44
CA VAL A 322 9.77 -6.26 42.18
C VAL A 322 8.90 -6.52 40.94
N ASN A 323 7.90 -7.40 41.08
CA ASN A 323 6.93 -7.76 40.05
C ASN A 323 5.57 -7.08 40.26
N ALA A 324 5.54 -5.91 40.90
CA ALA A 324 4.30 -5.15 41.02
C ALA A 324 3.68 -4.96 39.63
N VAL A 325 2.37 -5.22 39.50
CA VAL A 325 1.67 -5.13 38.22
C VAL A 325 0.88 -3.83 38.16
N ALA A 326 1.23 -2.97 37.20
CA ALA A 326 0.48 -1.78 36.81
C ALA A 326 -0.51 -2.09 35.66
N LYS A 327 -1.31 -1.10 35.25
CA LYS A 327 -2.30 -1.26 34.19
C LYS A 327 -1.71 -1.84 32.90
N GLY A 328 -2.44 -2.78 32.29
CA GLY A 328 -1.99 -3.48 31.08
C GLY A 328 -0.87 -4.49 31.30
N GLU A 329 -0.76 -5.01 32.52
CA GLU A 329 0.28 -5.96 32.95
C GLU A 329 1.71 -5.37 32.83
N CYS A 330 1.84 -4.06 33.06
CA CYS A 330 3.14 -3.40 33.03
C CYS A 330 3.91 -3.69 34.34
N LEU A 331 5.18 -4.09 34.22
CA LEU A 331 6.08 -4.34 35.35
C LEU A 331 7.09 -3.19 35.44
N PRO A 332 7.73 -2.95 36.61
CA PRO A 332 8.81 -1.97 36.70
C PRO A 332 9.94 -2.25 35.71
N LEU A 333 10.23 -3.53 35.45
CA LEU A 333 11.23 -3.94 34.47
C LEU A 333 10.86 -3.53 33.03
N HIS A 334 9.57 -3.52 32.66
CA HIS A 334 9.13 -3.00 31.36
C HIS A 334 9.51 -1.52 31.21
N ILE A 335 9.24 -0.69 32.22
CA ILE A 335 9.59 0.73 32.20
C ILE A 335 11.11 0.93 32.11
N ALA A 336 11.89 0.12 32.84
CA ALA A 336 13.36 0.18 32.78
C ALA A 336 13.91 -0.12 31.38
N ILE A 337 13.32 -1.11 30.69
CA ILE A 337 13.67 -1.47 29.31
C ILE A 337 13.28 -0.35 28.34
N LEU A 338 12.10 0.24 28.49
CA LEU A 338 11.62 1.35 27.64
C LEU A 338 12.60 2.52 27.64
N HIS A 339 13.07 2.93 28.82
CA HIS A 339 14.05 4.02 28.95
C HIS A 339 15.49 3.60 28.63
N GLY A 340 15.73 2.32 28.33
CA GLY A 340 17.05 1.81 27.98
C GLY A 340 18.09 1.88 29.11
N ASN A 341 17.67 2.00 30.38
CA ASN A 341 18.61 2.13 31.49
C ASN A 341 19.17 0.77 31.93
N THR A 342 20.35 0.43 31.42
CA THR A 342 21.07 -0.81 31.73
C THR A 342 21.37 -0.99 33.22
N LYS A 343 21.62 0.09 33.97
CA LYS A 343 21.91 0.02 35.42
C LYS A 343 20.69 -0.41 36.22
N ILE A 344 19.53 0.19 35.96
CA ILE A 344 18.27 -0.19 36.63
C ILE A 344 17.87 -1.62 36.24
N VAL A 345 17.99 -1.98 34.96
CA VAL A 345 17.72 -3.36 34.51
C VAL A 345 18.64 -4.35 35.25
N LYS A 346 19.95 -4.08 35.36
CA LYS A 346 20.88 -4.90 36.14
C LYS A 346 20.46 -5.03 37.60
N LEU A 347 20.09 -3.92 38.25
CA LEU A 347 19.68 -3.92 39.66
C LEU A 347 18.43 -4.77 39.87
N ILE A 348 17.38 -4.56 39.07
CA ILE A 348 16.13 -5.34 39.15
C ILE A 348 16.45 -6.82 38.95
N LEU A 349 17.18 -7.14 37.87
CA LEU A 349 17.55 -8.51 37.55
C LEU A 349 18.39 -9.17 38.66
N LYS A 350 19.09 -8.48 39.56
CA LYS A 350 19.81 -9.18 40.66
C LYS A 350 18.88 -10.01 41.57
N ARG A 351 17.58 -9.70 41.62
CA ARG A 351 16.59 -10.46 42.40
C ARG A 351 16.18 -11.72 41.63
N ASP A 352 16.25 -12.89 42.27
CA ASP A 352 15.90 -14.18 41.63
C ASP A 352 14.39 -14.35 41.39
N GLU A 353 13.57 -13.66 42.18
CA GLU A 353 12.10 -13.70 42.10
C GLU A 353 11.52 -12.88 40.93
N VAL A 354 12.34 -12.19 40.13
CA VAL A 354 11.87 -11.36 39.02
C VAL A 354 11.20 -12.20 37.93
N ASP A 355 10.00 -11.79 37.55
CA ASP A 355 9.28 -12.38 36.44
C ASP A 355 9.87 -11.92 35.10
N ILE A 356 10.78 -12.72 34.54
CA ILE A 356 11.41 -12.48 33.24
C ILE A 356 10.47 -12.88 32.07
N ILE A 357 9.44 -13.69 32.34
CA ILE A 357 8.42 -14.07 31.33
C ILE A 357 7.22 -13.12 31.36
N GLY A 358 7.26 -12.11 32.23
CA GLY A 358 6.26 -11.08 32.38
C GLY A 358 5.75 -10.54 31.06
N TYR A 359 4.43 -10.46 30.97
CA TYR A 359 3.71 -10.16 29.75
C TYR A 359 3.05 -8.79 29.86
N ASN A 360 3.15 -7.96 28.82
CA ASN A 360 2.43 -6.69 28.73
C ASN A 360 1.36 -6.78 27.63
N MET A 361 0.12 -6.39 27.93
CA MET A 361 -1.01 -6.50 26.99
C MET A 361 -0.76 -5.74 25.67
N LYS A 362 -0.03 -4.63 25.71
CA LYS A 362 0.24 -3.83 24.51
C LYS A 362 1.40 -4.38 23.69
N PHE A 363 2.46 -4.87 24.33
CA PHE A 363 3.74 -5.13 23.66
C PHE A 363 4.29 -6.57 23.78
N GLY A 364 3.60 -7.47 24.46
CA GLY A 364 4.02 -8.86 24.64
C GLY A 364 5.03 -9.03 25.78
N SER A 365 5.83 -10.10 25.74
CA SER A 365 6.82 -10.36 26.79
C SER A 365 7.96 -9.33 26.83
N LEU A 366 8.65 -9.25 27.96
CA LEU A 366 9.82 -8.36 28.16
C LEU A 366 10.84 -8.40 27.02
N LEU A 367 11.11 -9.59 26.48
CA LEU A 367 12.07 -9.77 25.39
C LEU A 367 11.55 -9.20 24.06
N HIS A 368 10.27 -9.43 23.72
CA HIS A 368 9.64 -8.81 22.56
C HIS A 368 9.61 -7.29 22.68
N TYR A 369 9.36 -6.78 23.89
CA TYR A 369 9.38 -5.36 24.16
C TYR A 369 10.78 -4.77 23.96
N ALA A 370 11.82 -5.41 24.51
CA ALA A 370 13.21 -5.00 24.33
C ALA A 370 13.65 -4.97 22.86
N PHE A 371 13.19 -5.92 22.04
CA PHE A 371 13.44 -5.91 20.60
C PHE A 371 12.78 -4.73 19.87
N ASN A 372 11.64 -4.25 20.38
CA ASN A 372 10.85 -3.20 19.74
C ASN A 372 11.28 -1.78 20.12
N CYS A 373 11.91 -1.58 21.28
CA CYS A 373 12.37 -0.26 21.75
C CYS A 373 13.38 0.41 20.79
N GLU A 374 13.29 1.73 20.67
CA GLU A 374 14.11 2.55 19.75
C GLU A 374 15.60 2.52 20.09
N HIS A 375 15.94 2.35 21.37
CA HIS A 375 17.31 2.46 21.86
C HIS A 375 18.22 1.25 21.53
N LYS A 376 17.71 0.20 20.85
CA LYS A 376 18.46 -0.99 20.38
C LYS A 376 19.54 -1.47 21.37
N ASN A 377 19.22 -1.47 22.66
CA ASN A 377 20.22 -1.66 23.69
C ASN A 377 20.52 -3.16 23.86
N PHE A 378 21.53 -3.64 23.12
CA PHE A 378 21.88 -5.06 23.04
C PHE A 378 22.29 -5.64 24.39
N ASP A 379 22.86 -4.83 25.29
CA ASP A 379 23.19 -5.24 26.65
C ASP A 379 21.94 -5.70 27.42
N ILE A 380 20.82 -5.00 27.25
CA ILE A 380 19.55 -5.37 27.90
C ILE A 380 19.05 -6.69 27.35
N ILE A 381 19.08 -6.86 26.02
CA ILE A 381 18.67 -8.11 25.39
C ILE A 381 19.55 -9.28 25.86
N ASP A 382 20.86 -9.06 25.96
CA ASP A 382 21.80 -10.07 26.47
C ASP A 382 21.49 -10.48 27.92
N MET A 383 21.26 -9.49 28.79
CA MET A 383 20.92 -9.76 30.19
C MET A 383 19.60 -10.53 30.33
N LEU A 384 18.60 -10.21 29.51
CA LEU A 384 17.34 -10.93 29.49
C LEU A 384 17.53 -12.36 28.94
N LEU A 385 18.26 -12.53 27.83
CA LEU A 385 18.51 -13.85 27.21
C LEU A 385 19.27 -14.83 28.12
N GLN A 386 20.11 -14.33 29.03
CA GLN A 386 20.80 -15.16 30.03
C GLN A 386 19.84 -15.79 31.06
N ARG A 387 18.72 -15.12 31.31
CA ARG A 387 17.74 -15.43 32.35
C ARG A 387 16.48 -16.11 31.82
N VAL A 388 16.17 -15.91 30.54
CA VAL A 388 15.03 -16.56 29.86
C VAL A 388 15.20 -18.08 29.82
N PRO A 389 14.15 -18.87 30.11
CA PRO A 389 14.19 -20.32 29.98
C PRO A 389 14.61 -20.76 28.57
N LYS A 390 15.69 -21.53 28.48
CA LYS A 390 16.31 -21.92 27.19
C LYS A 390 15.45 -22.88 26.35
N THR A 391 14.43 -23.49 26.95
CA THR A 391 13.68 -24.60 26.35
C THR A 391 12.38 -24.21 25.65
N ARG A 392 11.96 -22.94 25.71
CA ARG A 392 10.65 -22.51 25.18
C ARG A 392 10.74 -21.21 24.40
N ASN A 393 10.25 -21.23 23.16
CA ASN A 393 10.01 -20.03 22.37
C ASN A 393 8.82 -19.27 22.96
N ILE A 394 9.12 -18.35 23.89
CA ILE A 394 8.12 -17.42 24.43
C ILE A 394 7.49 -16.68 23.25
N ARG A 395 6.16 -16.60 23.25
CA ARG A 395 5.36 -15.95 22.20
C ARG A 395 4.71 -14.68 22.72
N ASP A 396 4.51 -13.70 21.84
CA ASP A 396 3.70 -12.51 22.12
C ASP A 396 2.19 -12.76 21.85
N LYS A 397 1.33 -11.73 21.98
CA LYS A 397 -0.10 -11.81 21.60
C LYS A 397 -0.34 -12.25 20.16
N TYR A 398 0.61 -11.99 19.28
CA TYR A 398 0.53 -12.30 17.87
C TYR A 398 1.03 -13.72 17.58
N LEU A 399 1.38 -14.48 18.63
CA LEU A 399 1.97 -15.81 18.54
C LEU A 399 3.33 -15.80 17.82
N LEU A 400 3.98 -14.64 17.73
CA LEU A 400 5.35 -14.51 17.22
C LEU A 400 6.30 -14.86 18.35
N SER A 401 7.33 -15.64 18.05
CA SER A 401 8.44 -15.84 18.99
C SER A 401 9.48 -14.74 18.88
N TYR A 402 10.28 -14.60 19.93
CA TYR A 402 11.33 -13.58 19.96
C TYR A 402 12.40 -13.79 18.87
N LEU A 403 12.57 -15.03 18.36
CA LEU A 403 13.42 -15.28 17.19
C LEU A 403 12.82 -14.69 15.91
N HIS A 404 11.49 -14.77 15.70
CA HIS A 404 10.83 -14.12 14.58
C HIS A 404 11.08 -12.59 14.59
N ILE A 405 10.88 -11.95 15.75
CA ILE A 405 11.10 -10.50 15.88
C ILE A 405 12.59 -10.17 15.70
N ALA A 406 13.50 -10.94 16.29
CA ALA A 406 14.94 -10.72 16.12
C ALA A 406 15.36 -10.78 14.64
N CYS A 407 14.79 -11.67 13.84
CA CYS A 407 15.08 -11.76 12.40
C CYS A 407 14.60 -10.56 11.57
N THR A 408 13.75 -9.68 12.11
CA THR A 408 13.37 -8.40 11.47
C THR A 408 14.37 -7.28 11.73
N ARG A 409 15.16 -7.40 12.80
CA ARG A 409 16.13 -6.41 13.24
C ARG A 409 17.48 -6.88 12.74
N ASN A 410 18.05 -6.22 11.71
CA ASN A 410 19.29 -6.61 11.03
C ASN A 410 20.55 -6.65 11.95
N ASN A 411 20.55 -7.49 12.99
CA ASN A 411 21.61 -7.71 13.96
C ASN A 411 21.85 -9.24 14.08
N PRO A 412 22.87 -9.76 13.38
CA PRO A 412 23.21 -11.18 13.42
C PRO A 412 23.76 -11.63 14.78
N GLU A 413 24.38 -10.75 15.58
CA GLU A 413 24.96 -11.13 16.88
C GLU A 413 23.89 -11.55 17.90
N VAL A 414 22.77 -10.84 17.92
CA VAL A 414 21.65 -11.20 18.80
C VAL A 414 21.01 -12.51 18.37
N VAL A 415 20.81 -12.71 17.06
CA VAL A 415 20.29 -13.97 16.52
C VAL A 415 21.24 -15.12 16.85
N LYS A 416 22.56 -14.92 16.74
CA LYS A 416 23.58 -15.93 17.09
C LYS A 416 23.50 -16.35 18.55
N LYS A 417 23.26 -15.40 19.47
CA LYS A 417 23.05 -15.70 20.89
C LYS A 417 21.74 -16.44 21.14
N ILE A 418 20.66 -16.07 20.46
CA ILE A 418 19.39 -16.79 20.54
C ILE A 418 19.57 -18.25 20.10
N LEU A 419 20.26 -18.48 18.98
CA LEU A 419 20.46 -19.83 18.43
C LEU A 419 21.32 -20.72 19.36
N LYS A 420 22.27 -20.13 20.12
CA LYS A 420 23.01 -20.85 21.17
C LYS A 420 22.12 -21.45 22.26
N ASN A 421 20.94 -20.88 22.50
CA ASN A 421 19.99 -21.40 23.48
C ASN A 421 19.21 -22.65 22.99
N LYS A 422 19.58 -23.26 21.84
CA LYS A 422 18.92 -24.44 21.25
C LYS A 422 17.42 -24.23 20.95
N VAL A 423 17.08 -23.01 20.54
CA VAL A 423 15.75 -22.64 20.08
C VAL A 423 15.35 -23.43 18.83
N TYR A 424 14.08 -23.84 18.74
CA TYR A 424 13.54 -24.42 17.51
C TYR A 424 13.50 -23.37 16.38
N ILE A 425 14.35 -23.55 15.37
CA ILE A 425 14.62 -22.56 14.31
C ILE A 425 13.52 -22.47 13.24
N ASN A 426 12.76 -23.56 13.04
CA ASN A 426 11.71 -23.67 12.03
C ASN A 426 10.31 -23.47 12.64
N GLU A 427 10.22 -22.74 13.76
CA GLU A 427 8.92 -22.44 14.36
C GLU A 427 8.05 -21.68 13.35
N ARG A 428 6.78 -22.09 13.22
CA ARG A 428 5.81 -21.45 12.35
C ARG A 428 4.88 -20.57 13.16
N VAL A 429 4.56 -19.40 12.63
CA VAL A 429 3.52 -18.53 13.20
C VAL A 429 2.17 -19.23 13.09
N THR A 430 1.54 -19.52 14.23
CA THR A 430 0.29 -20.30 14.29
C THR A 430 -0.98 -19.45 14.24
N SER A 431 -0.87 -18.13 14.12
CA SER A 431 -2.03 -17.23 14.10
C SER A 431 -2.62 -17.11 12.70
N ASN A 432 -3.90 -17.45 12.55
CA ASN A 432 -4.66 -17.25 11.31
C ASN A 432 -5.11 -15.80 11.11
N ALA A 433 -4.99 -14.95 12.14
CA ALA A 433 -5.48 -13.57 12.13
C ALA A 433 -4.46 -12.55 11.59
N ILE A 434 -3.29 -13.01 11.12
CA ILE A 434 -2.14 -12.14 10.82
C ILE A 434 -1.62 -12.44 9.41
N PHE A 435 -1.14 -11.39 8.72
CA PHE A 435 -0.43 -11.45 7.43
C PHE A 435 0.75 -12.45 7.38
N PHE A 436 1.24 -12.93 8.52
CA PHE A 436 2.43 -13.79 8.63
C PHE A 436 2.11 -15.25 8.96
N ALA A 437 0.86 -15.69 8.78
CA ALA A 437 0.45 -17.07 9.06
C ALA A 437 1.39 -18.09 8.38
N GLY A 438 1.92 -19.04 9.14
CA GLY A 438 2.83 -20.08 8.64
C GLY A 438 4.28 -19.64 8.39
N TYR A 439 4.63 -18.35 8.56
CA TYR A 439 6.00 -17.86 8.38
C TYR A 439 6.95 -18.50 9.41
N THR A 440 8.19 -18.73 9.01
CA THR A 440 9.31 -19.10 9.89
C THR A 440 10.27 -17.93 10.08
N PRO A 441 11.21 -17.98 11.04
CA PRO A 441 12.28 -16.98 11.15
C PRO A 441 13.05 -16.73 9.84
N LEU A 442 13.25 -17.78 9.03
CA LEU A 442 13.86 -17.67 7.71
C LEU A 442 12.99 -16.86 6.73
N HIS A 443 11.67 -17.04 6.73
CA HIS A 443 10.76 -16.20 5.93
C HIS A 443 10.87 -14.72 6.31
N PHE A 444 10.94 -14.41 7.62
CA PHE A 444 11.14 -13.04 8.08
C PHE A 444 12.51 -12.50 7.62
N ALA A 445 13.59 -13.23 7.84
CA ALA A 445 14.93 -12.79 7.44
C ALA A 445 15.04 -12.52 5.92
N VAL A 446 14.41 -13.36 5.08
CA VAL A 446 14.34 -13.17 3.62
C VAL A 446 13.45 -11.98 3.26
N LYS A 447 12.24 -11.88 3.82
CA LYS A 447 11.30 -10.77 3.56
C LYS A 447 11.91 -9.42 3.88
N TYR A 448 12.68 -9.33 4.98
CA TYR A 448 13.38 -8.12 5.38
C TYR A 448 14.75 -7.96 4.71
N ASN A 449 15.15 -8.80 3.74
CA ASN A 449 16.44 -8.76 3.04
C ASN A 449 17.63 -8.62 4.01
N CYS A 450 17.72 -9.52 4.99
CA CYS A 450 18.77 -9.55 6.02
C CYS A 450 19.77 -10.68 5.71
N LYS A 451 20.63 -10.48 4.71
CA LYS A 451 21.60 -11.48 4.21
C LYS A 451 22.37 -12.18 5.35
N SER A 452 22.95 -11.43 6.29
CA SER A 452 23.74 -12.00 7.39
C SER A 452 22.91 -12.91 8.30
N ILE A 453 21.64 -12.57 8.55
CA ILE A 453 20.73 -13.39 9.35
C ILE A 453 20.30 -14.63 8.57
N VAL A 454 19.99 -14.48 7.27
CA VAL A 454 19.68 -15.63 6.40
C VAL A 454 20.83 -16.62 6.41
N GLN A 455 22.07 -16.16 6.19
CA GLN A 455 23.26 -17.00 6.23
C GLN A 455 23.38 -17.73 7.58
N LEU A 456 23.24 -17.00 8.69
CA LEU A 456 23.35 -17.56 10.03
C LEU A 456 22.26 -18.62 10.31
N LEU A 457 21.02 -18.39 9.90
CA LEU A 457 19.93 -19.35 10.05
C LEU A 457 20.19 -20.62 9.24
N LEU A 458 20.67 -20.48 8.00
CA LEU A 458 21.02 -21.61 7.14
C LEU A 458 22.22 -22.41 7.66
N GLU A 459 23.21 -21.75 8.28
CA GLU A 459 24.32 -22.41 8.99
C GLU A 459 23.83 -23.27 10.17
N HIS A 460 22.68 -22.91 10.77
CA HIS A 460 22.04 -23.66 11.85
C HIS A 460 20.88 -24.55 11.35
N ASN A 461 20.93 -24.98 10.08
CA ASN A 461 19.98 -25.92 9.47
C ASN A 461 18.50 -25.44 9.46
N ALA A 462 18.27 -24.14 9.25
CA ALA A 462 16.93 -23.66 8.91
C ALA A 462 16.44 -24.32 7.60
N ASP A 463 15.20 -24.78 7.60
CA ASP A 463 14.59 -25.45 6.45
C ASP A 463 14.14 -24.42 5.40
N THR A 464 14.71 -24.53 4.21
CA THR A 464 14.45 -23.65 3.06
C THR A 464 13.14 -23.92 2.34
N ASN A 465 12.46 -25.02 2.67
CA ASN A 465 11.29 -25.53 1.94
C ASN A 465 9.99 -25.44 2.76
N VAL A 466 10.03 -24.90 3.97
CA VAL A 466 8.81 -24.66 4.75
C VAL A 466 7.88 -23.73 3.98
N GLN A 467 6.62 -24.13 3.89
CA GLN A 467 5.56 -23.39 3.23
C GLN A 467 4.76 -22.57 4.23
N GLU A 468 4.54 -21.28 3.95
CA GLU A 468 3.59 -20.44 4.71
C GLU A 468 2.13 -20.73 4.31
N ALA A 469 1.17 -19.95 4.81
CA ALA A 469 -0.25 -20.22 4.64
C ALA A 469 -0.71 -20.30 3.17
N ASN A 470 -0.12 -19.52 2.26
CA ASN A 470 -0.40 -19.57 0.81
C ASN A 470 0.56 -20.49 0.04
N LYS A 471 1.25 -21.39 0.77
CA LYS A 471 2.28 -22.30 0.26
C LYS A 471 3.55 -21.65 -0.31
N LEU A 472 3.81 -20.38 -0.01
CA LEU A 472 5.08 -19.75 -0.39
C LEU A 472 6.23 -20.29 0.46
N THR A 473 7.36 -20.56 -0.18
CA THR A 473 8.63 -20.89 0.50
C THR A 473 9.48 -19.62 0.67
N PRO A 474 10.54 -19.64 1.51
CA PRO A 474 11.53 -18.57 1.56
C PRO A 474 12.08 -18.19 0.17
N LEU A 475 12.25 -19.16 -0.74
CA LEU A 475 12.72 -18.89 -2.11
C LEU A 475 11.71 -18.08 -2.92
N HIS A 476 10.41 -18.34 -2.79
CA HIS A 476 9.38 -17.51 -3.41
C HIS A 476 9.51 -16.06 -2.95
N LEU A 477 9.61 -15.83 -1.64
CA LEU A 477 9.76 -14.48 -1.07
C LEU A 477 11.07 -13.79 -1.51
N ALA A 478 12.15 -14.55 -1.67
CA ALA A 478 13.41 -14.01 -2.17
C ALA A 478 13.30 -13.52 -3.63
N CYS A 479 12.39 -14.10 -4.43
CA CYS A 479 12.16 -13.73 -5.83
C CYS A 479 11.21 -12.52 -6.03
N VAL A 480 10.31 -12.24 -5.07
CA VAL A 480 9.21 -11.23 -5.14
C VAL A 480 9.65 -9.75 -5.14
N GLN A 481 10.94 -9.43 -5.02
CA GLN A 481 11.50 -8.10 -4.66
C GLN A 481 11.15 -7.60 -3.26
N ASN A 482 12.19 -7.19 -2.52
CA ASN A 482 12.02 -6.34 -1.34
C ASN A 482 11.82 -4.87 -1.76
N LEU A 483 10.63 -4.53 -2.24
CA LEU A 483 10.24 -3.15 -2.53
C LEU A 483 10.15 -2.30 -1.24
N THR A 484 9.94 -2.90 -0.07
CA THR A 484 9.75 -2.17 1.19
C THR A 484 11.00 -1.40 1.62
N LYS A 485 12.16 -2.08 1.71
CA LYS A 485 13.44 -1.39 1.95
C LYS A 485 13.78 -0.42 0.83
N PHE A 486 13.39 -0.76 -0.41
CA PHE A 486 13.57 0.13 -1.55
C PHE A 486 12.82 1.46 -1.34
N TYR A 487 11.54 1.43 -0.95
CA TYR A 487 10.76 2.64 -0.64
C TYR A 487 11.27 3.39 0.59
N GLU A 488 11.70 2.69 1.65
CA GLU A 488 12.30 3.32 2.85
C GLU A 488 13.57 4.10 2.50
N LEU A 489 14.42 3.55 1.62
CA LEU A 489 15.61 4.24 1.11
C LEU A 489 15.22 5.48 0.30
N ILE A 490 14.23 5.42 -0.61
CA ILE A 490 13.82 6.62 -1.36
C ILE A 490 13.26 7.68 -0.40
N TYR A 491 12.48 7.26 0.59
CA TYR A 491 11.91 8.17 1.60
C TYR A 491 13.00 8.86 2.44
N LYS A 492 14.01 8.11 2.89
CA LYS A 492 15.14 8.66 3.68
C LYS A 492 15.92 9.73 2.91
N TYR A 493 16.06 9.58 1.60
CA TYR A 493 16.81 10.48 0.74
C TYR A 493 15.94 11.51 -0.01
N LYS A 494 14.66 11.64 0.38
CA LYS A 494 13.67 12.50 -0.29
C LYS A 494 14.09 13.97 -0.37
N GLU A 495 14.78 14.49 0.64
CA GLU A 495 15.25 15.89 0.67
C GLU A 495 16.56 16.11 -0.12
N GLU A 496 17.45 15.12 -0.16
CA GLU A 496 18.73 15.20 -0.92
C GLU A 496 18.52 15.04 -2.43
N LEU A 497 17.51 14.27 -2.86
CA LEU A 497 17.15 14.04 -4.27
C LEU A 497 16.69 15.32 -5.00
N ALA A 498 16.30 16.38 -4.27
CA ALA A 498 15.82 17.63 -4.85
C ALA A 498 16.95 18.55 -5.37
N HIS A 499 18.20 18.40 -4.91
CA HIS A 499 19.24 19.41 -5.15
C HIS A 499 20.54 18.93 -5.82
N LYS A 500 20.84 17.63 -5.88
CA LYS A 500 21.84 17.02 -6.79
C LYS A 500 21.80 15.52 -6.61
N TRP A 501 21.59 14.78 -7.69
CA TRP A 501 21.64 13.32 -7.65
C TRP A 501 23.05 12.85 -7.29
N ASN A 502 23.21 12.27 -6.10
CA ASN A 502 24.46 11.68 -5.61
C ASN A 502 24.44 10.15 -5.87
N PRO A 503 25.40 9.59 -6.61
CA PRO A 503 25.43 8.15 -6.96
C PRO A 503 25.68 7.20 -5.78
N VAL A 504 25.80 7.69 -4.55
CA VAL A 504 26.09 6.90 -3.33
C VAL A 504 24.82 6.54 -2.56
N ILE A 505 23.78 6.08 -3.24
CA ILE A 505 22.64 5.45 -2.56
C ILE A 505 22.84 3.93 -2.64
N ASP A 506 22.71 3.25 -1.48
CA ASP A 506 23.01 1.83 -1.21
C ASP A 506 22.11 0.81 -1.98
N TRP A 507 21.57 1.19 -3.15
CA TRP A 507 20.72 0.36 -4.02
C TRP A 507 21.45 -0.88 -4.52
N LYS A 508 22.72 -0.69 -4.91
CA LYS A 508 23.58 -1.76 -5.44
C LYS A 508 23.77 -2.87 -4.41
N LYS A 509 23.99 -2.49 -3.15
CA LYS A 509 24.12 -3.46 -2.05
C LYS A 509 22.81 -4.19 -1.76
N ASN A 510 21.67 -3.50 -1.75
CA ASN A 510 20.37 -4.15 -1.56
C ASN A 510 20.08 -5.19 -2.67
N HIS A 511 20.44 -4.84 -3.90
CA HIS A 511 20.36 -5.72 -5.08
C HIS A 511 21.29 -6.94 -4.95
N GLU A 512 22.56 -6.71 -4.60
CA GLU A 512 23.54 -7.76 -4.38
C GLU A 512 23.14 -8.69 -3.24
N ASP A 513 22.64 -8.14 -2.12
CA ASP A 513 22.18 -8.92 -0.96
C ASP A 513 21.01 -9.83 -1.33
N GLN A 514 20.04 -9.35 -2.12
CA GLN A 514 18.91 -10.18 -2.55
C GLN A 514 19.36 -11.32 -3.48
N ILE A 515 20.24 -11.02 -4.45
CA ILE A 515 20.81 -12.05 -5.33
C ILE A 515 21.57 -13.09 -4.50
N GLU A 516 22.33 -12.63 -3.51
CA GLU A 516 23.10 -13.52 -2.65
C GLU A 516 22.20 -14.36 -1.73
N ILE A 517 21.08 -13.82 -1.23
CA ILE A 517 20.07 -14.60 -0.52
C ILE A 517 19.53 -15.72 -1.40
N VAL A 518 19.18 -15.43 -2.67
CA VAL A 518 18.71 -16.48 -3.61
C VAL A 518 19.78 -17.56 -3.78
N LYS A 519 21.05 -17.19 -3.98
CA LYS A 519 22.16 -18.16 -4.07
C LYS A 519 22.32 -19.00 -2.80
N LEU A 520 22.24 -18.36 -1.62
CA LEU A 520 22.36 -19.05 -0.33
C LEU A 520 21.24 -20.08 -0.14
N LEU A 521 20.01 -19.72 -0.50
CA LEU A 521 18.87 -20.63 -0.45
C LEU A 521 19.04 -21.80 -1.42
N LEU A 522 19.40 -21.53 -2.68
CA LEU A 522 19.63 -22.57 -3.69
C LEU A 522 20.77 -23.53 -3.30
N LYS A 523 21.88 -23.00 -2.75
CA LYS A 523 23.00 -23.81 -2.23
C LYS A 523 22.58 -24.74 -1.08
N ARG A 524 21.48 -24.45 -0.39
CA ARG A 524 20.94 -25.23 0.73
C ARG A 524 19.71 -26.06 0.33
N ASN A 525 19.62 -26.45 -0.95
CA ASN A 525 18.56 -27.31 -1.49
C ASN A 525 17.15 -26.72 -1.36
N ALA A 526 17.01 -25.40 -1.51
CA ALA A 526 15.70 -24.79 -1.73
C ALA A 526 15.08 -25.36 -3.01
N ASN A 527 13.85 -25.87 -2.91
CA ASN A 527 13.11 -26.42 -4.03
C ASN A 527 12.73 -25.29 -5.00
N VAL A 528 13.48 -25.23 -6.10
CA VAL A 528 13.31 -24.25 -7.17
C VAL A 528 11.96 -24.36 -7.90
N ASN A 529 11.31 -25.53 -7.80
CA ASN A 529 10.04 -25.87 -8.45
C ASN A 529 8.90 -26.03 -7.44
N ALA A 530 9.07 -25.60 -6.19
CA ALA A 530 7.96 -25.55 -5.23
C ALA A 530 6.85 -24.65 -5.77
N THR A 531 5.59 -25.01 -5.51
CA THR A 531 4.43 -24.25 -5.99
C THR A 531 3.64 -23.67 -4.83
N ASP A 532 3.13 -22.45 -5.03
CA ASP A 532 2.13 -21.85 -4.14
C ASP A 532 0.71 -22.42 -4.38
N ASP A 533 -0.30 -21.87 -3.71
CA ASP A 533 -1.71 -22.29 -3.89
C ASP A 533 -2.29 -22.02 -5.29
N THR A 534 -1.64 -21.15 -6.07
CA THR A 534 -2.01 -20.83 -7.45
C THR A 534 -1.15 -21.59 -8.48
N TYR A 535 -0.36 -22.57 -8.02
CA TYR A 535 0.61 -23.32 -8.81
C TYR A 535 1.80 -22.49 -9.35
N CYS A 536 1.99 -21.26 -8.84
CA CYS A 536 3.13 -20.42 -9.24
C CYS A 536 4.40 -20.86 -8.52
N THR A 537 5.48 -21.05 -9.27
CA THR A 537 6.84 -21.37 -8.78
C THR A 537 7.65 -20.10 -8.47
N PRO A 538 8.81 -20.18 -7.78
CA PRO A 538 9.72 -19.05 -7.61
C PRO A 538 10.11 -18.36 -8.93
N LEU A 539 10.12 -19.09 -10.04
CA LEU A 539 10.39 -18.54 -11.37
C LEU A 539 9.28 -17.56 -11.82
N PHE A 540 8.00 -17.86 -11.55
CA PHE A 540 6.89 -16.92 -11.79
C PHE A 540 7.05 -15.64 -10.99
N TYR A 541 7.44 -15.75 -9.73
CA TYR A 541 7.67 -14.59 -8.86
C TYR A 541 8.86 -13.75 -9.31
N ALA A 542 9.93 -14.39 -9.80
CA ALA A 542 11.07 -13.68 -10.39
C ALA A 542 10.67 -12.90 -11.65
N HIS A 543 9.85 -13.48 -12.54
CA HIS A 543 9.42 -12.86 -13.80
C HIS A 543 8.30 -11.82 -13.64
N GLY A 544 7.35 -12.07 -12.75
CA GLY A 544 6.06 -11.36 -12.59
C GLY A 544 6.15 -9.91 -12.12
N PHE A 545 7.36 -9.43 -11.81
CA PHE A 545 7.59 -8.05 -11.42
C PHE A 545 7.25 -7.04 -12.53
N ARG A 546 6.53 -5.99 -12.15
CA ARG A 546 6.04 -4.92 -13.04
C ARG A 546 6.69 -3.58 -12.70
N PRO A 547 7.70 -3.16 -13.46
CA PRO A 547 8.43 -1.92 -13.18
C PRO A 547 7.61 -0.63 -13.34
N LYS A 548 6.57 -0.62 -14.20
CA LYS A 548 5.75 0.58 -14.47
C LYS A 548 4.73 0.93 -13.38
N SER A 549 4.25 -0.06 -12.63
CA SER A 549 3.44 0.17 -11.43
C SER A 549 4.24 0.86 -10.31
N ILE A 550 5.57 0.76 -10.35
CA ILE A 550 6.46 1.35 -9.35
C ILE A 550 6.53 2.87 -9.50
N LYS A 551 6.48 3.43 -10.72
CA LYS A 551 6.40 4.89 -10.91
C LYS A 551 5.20 5.48 -10.17
N LYS A 552 4.00 4.99 -10.49
CA LYS A 552 2.76 5.42 -9.83
C LYS A 552 2.81 5.21 -8.32
N GLU A 553 3.37 4.09 -7.85
CA GLU A 553 3.47 3.80 -6.41
C GLU A 553 4.52 4.69 -5.70
N ILE A 554 5.65 5.00 -6.34
CA ILE A 554 6.65 5.96 -5.84
C ILE A 554 6.04 7.35 -5.77
N GLU A 555 5.44 7.83 -6.87
CA GLU A 555 4.82 9.15 -6.96
C GLU A 555 3.68 9.28 -5.93
N LYS A 556 2.85 8.24 -5.78
CA LYS A 556 1.76 8.19 -4.80
C LYS A 556 2.25 8.13 -3.35
N ARG A 557 3.20 7.24 -3.01
CA ARG A 557 3.68 7.06 -1.64
C ARG A 557 4.54 8.22 -1.16
N LEU A 558 5.39 8.75 -2.04
CA LEU A 558 6.40 9.74 -1.66
C LEU A 558 5.98 11.17 -1.99
N LYS A 559 4.93 11.35 -2.79
CA LYS A 559 4.44 12.66 -3.28
C LYS A 559 5.56 13.44 -3.99
N ILE A 560 6.35 12.77 -4.82
CA ILE A 560 7.41 13.36 -5.64
C ILE A 560 7.11 13.15 -7.12
N THR A 561 7.56 14.07 -7.98
CA THR A 561 7.55 13.88 -9.43
C THR A 561 8.86 13.20 -9.83
N VAL A 562 8.81 11.95 -10.30
CA VAL A 562 10.01 11.23 -10.75
C VAL A 562 10.38 11.75 -12.14
N ASN A 563 11.58 12.30 -12.31
CA ASN A 563 12.07 12.70 -13.63
C ASN A 563 12.38 11.46 -14.49
N ASN A 564 12.30 11.61 -15.82
CA ASN A 564 12.48 10.50 -16.75
C ASN A 564 13.84 9.79 -16.62
N THR A 565 14.89 10.51 -16.20
CA THR A 565 16.25 9.98 -16.03
C THR A 565 16.37 9.01 -14.85
N LEU A 566 15.81 9.36 -13.68
CA LEU A 566 15.81 8.49 -12.50
C LEU A 566 14.95 7.24 -12.74
N GLU A 567 13.81 7.42 -13.43
CA GLU A 567 12.96 6.30 -13.85
C GLU A 567 13.73 5.30 -14.71
N GLN A 568 14.43 5.76 -15.75
CA GLN A 568 15.21 4.88 -16.63
C GLN A 568 16.30 4.10 -15.89
N ILE A 569 16.99 4.73 -14.93
CA ILE A 569 18.04 4.07 -14.13
C ILE A 569 17.45 2.99 -13.24
N ILE A 570 16.34 3.28 -12.54
CA ILE A 570 15.65 2.32 -11.68
C ILE A 570 15.15 1.13 -12.51
N LEU A 571 14.52 1.39 -13.66
CA LEU A 571 14.02 0.35 -14.56
C LEU A 571 15.14 -0.56 -15.07
N LYS A 572 16.28 0.03 -15.48
CA LYS A 572 17.45 -0.73 -15.96
C LYS A 572 18.00 -1.67 -14.88
N GLU A 573 18.18 -1.17 -13.66
CA GLU A 573 18.75 -1.95 -12.56
C GLU A 573 17.82 -3.09 -12.11
N LEU A 574 16.52 -2.81 -12.03
CA LEU A 574 15.51 -3.80 -11.70
C LEU A 574 15.41 -4.91 -12.76
N ASN A 575 15.52 -4.55 -14.04
CA ASN A 575 15.54 -5.52 -15.14
C ASN A 575 16.81 -6.39 -15.11
N ALA A 576 17.98 -5.79 -14.84
CA ALA A 576 19.22 -6.52 -14.66
C ALA A 576 19.15 -7.49 -13.46
N ARG A 577 18.51 -7.09 -12.36
CA ARG A 577 18.25 -7.97 -11.21
C ARG A 577 17.39 -9.16 -11.60
N ARG A 578 16.26 -8.88 -12.25
CA ARG A 578 15.28 -9.88 -12.68
C ARG A 578 15.96 -10.94 -13.54
N LYS A 579 16.72 -10.51 -14.54
CA LYS A 579 17.46 -11.40 -15.43
C LYS A 579 18.43 -12.29 -14.65
N LYS A 580 19.26 -11.71 -13.77
CA LYS A 580 20.20 -12.48 -12.93
C LYS A 580 19.50 -13.50 -12.03
N ILE A 581 18.37 -13.16 -11.41
CA ILE A 581 17.61 -14.11 -10.58
C ILE A 581 17.04 -15.23 -11.45
N VAL A 582 16.48 -14.91 -12.62
CA VAL A 582 15.97 -15.91 -13.57
C VAL A 582 17.09 -16.84 -14.04
N ASP A 583 18.24 -16.30 -14.46
CA ASP A 583 19.42 -17.09 -14.84
C ASP A 583 19.89 -18.02 -13.70
N LEU A 584 19.88 -17.52 -12.45
CA LEU A 584 20.22 -18.32 -11.27
C LEU A 584 19.23 -19.47 -11.04
N LEU A 585 17.92 -19.22 -11.16
CA LEU A 585 16.92 -20.27 -11.00
C LEU A 585 17.04 -21.32 -12.13
N LEU A 586 17.18 -20.87 -13.38
CA LEU A 586 17.33 -21.75 -14.54
C LEU A 586 18.60 -22.61 -14.47
N SER A 587 19.73 -22.04 -14.05
CA SER A 587 20.98 -22.80 -13.82
C SER A 587 20.89 -23.83 -12.69
N HIS A 588 19.86 -23.77 -11.85
CA HIS A 588 19.56 -24.74 -10.80
C HIS A 588 18.35 -25.63 -11.17
N ASN A 589 18.08 -25.83 -12.46
CA ASN A 589 17.02 -26.69 -12.99
C ASN A 589 15.58 -26.25 -12.65
N ALA A 590 15.32 -24.94 -12.63
CA ALA A 590 13.95 -24.44 -12.63
C ALA A 590 13.21 -24.90 -13.91
N ASP A 591 12.06 -25.56 -13.73
CA ASP A 591 11.24 -26.02 -14.84
C ASP A 591 10.36 -24.87 -15.36
N VAL A 592 10.64 -24.46 -16.60
CA VAL A 592 9.93 -23.39 -17.31
C VAL A 592 8.51 -23.78 -17.75
N ASN A 593 8.18 -25.08 -17.70
CA ASN A 593 6.93 -25.64 -18.21
C ASN A 593 5.87 -25.87 -17.13
N ILE A 594 6.19 -25.70 -15.84
CA ILE A 594 5.19 -25.76 -14.77
C ILE A 594 4.18 -24.63 -14.99
N PRO A 595 2.89 -24.92 -15.17
CA PRO A 595 1.89 -23.89 -15.38
C PRO A 595 1.25 -23.43 -14.07
N ASP A 596 0.66 -22.24 -14.09
CA ASP A 596 -0.22 -21.79 -13.01
C ASP A 596 -1.62 -22.45 -13.07
N TYR A 597 -2.51 -22.10 -12.14
CA TYR A 597 -3.88 -22.61 -12.07
C TYR A 597 -4.75 -22.36 -13.33
N ARG A 598 -4.33 -21.47 -14.23
CA ARG A 598 -4.97 -21.19 -15.53
C ARG A 598 -4.22 -21.84 -16.70
N ASN A 599 -3.36 -22.82 -16.41
CA ASN A 599 -2.50 -23.48 -17.38
C ASN A 599 -1.49 -22.54 -18.07
N ARG A 600 -1.16 -21.38 -17.48
CA ARG A 600 -0.24 -20.39 -18.07
C ARG A 600 1.19 -20.70 -17.66
N THR A 601 2.08 -20.90 -18.64
CA THR A 601 3.51 -21.19 -18.41
C THR A 601 4.35 -19.92 -18.38
N MET A 602 5.66 -20.04 -18.11
CA MET A 602 6.54 -18.87 -18.11
C MET A 602 6.67 -18.18 -19.46
N LEU A 603 6.60 -18.97 -20.54
CA LEU A 603 6.60 -18.43 -21.90
C LEU A 603 5.30 -17.65 -22.21
N TYR A 604 4.15 -18.04 -21.65
CA TYR A 604 2.91 -17.27 -21.74
C TYR A 604 3.12 -15.86 -21.14
N PHE A 605 3.62 -15.77 -19.91
CA PHE A 605 3.85 -14.49 -19.25
C PHE A 605 5.00 -13.67 -19.87
N ALA A 606 5.96 -14.31 -20.54
CA ALA A 606 6.95 -13.62 -21.35
C ALA A 606 6.36 -13.00 -22.62
N SER A 607 5.18 -13.44 -23.03
CA SER A 607 4.48 -12.99 -24.25
C SER A 607 3.36 -11.98 -23.98
N GLU A 608 2.98 -11.75 -22.73
CA GLU A 608 1.80 -10.96 -22.32
C GLU A 608 2.13 -9.48 -22.01
N ARG A 609 2.49 -8.63 -22.99
CA ARG A 609 2.74 -7.18 -22.77
C ARG A 609 2.48 -6.29 -23.99
N GLU A 610 1.94 -5.09 -23.78
CA GLU A 610 1.63 -4.09 -24.83
C GLU A 610 2.83 -3.31 -25.39
N GLU A 611 4.03 -3.46 -24.83
CA GLU A 611 5.17 -2.60 -25.18
C GLU A 611 6.38 -3.39 -25.69
N GLU A 612 6.89 -2.99 -26.85
CA GLU A 612 8.20 -3.38 -27.38
C GLU A 612 9.29 -2.91 -26.42
N THR A 613 9.74 -3.82 -25.54
CA THR A 613 11.00 -3.65 -24.83
C THR A 613 11.89 -4.82 -25.25
N ASP A 614 13.14 -4.55 -25.64
CA ASP A 614 14.10 -5.58 -26.09
C ASP A 614 14.22 -6.76 -25.11
N ASN A 615 13.98 -6.48 -23.82
CA ASN A 615 13.98 -7.46 -22.74
C ASN A 615 12.88 -8.54 -22.85
N LEU A 616 11.81 -8.34 -23.63
CA LEU A 616 10.77 -9.37 -23.80
C LEU A 616 11.24 -10.51 -24.70
N VAL A 617 11.81 -10.15 -25.85
CA VAL A 617 12.34 -11.11 -26.82
C VAL A 617 13.48 -11.90 -26.17
N GLU A 618 14.40 -11.22 -25.49
CA GLU A 618 15.52 -11.87 -24.78
C GLU A 618 15.04 -12.87 -23.71
N MET A 619 14.01 -12.51 -22.93
CA MET A 619 13.45 -13.41 -21.91
C MET A 619 12.73 -14.62 -22.51
N ALA A 620 11.99 -14.41 -23.61
CA ALA A 620 11.32 -15.49 -24.31
C ALA A 620 12.33 -16.47 -24.95
N GLU A 621 13.38 -15.94 -25.59
CA GLU A 621 14.51 -16.73 -26.12
C GLU A 621 15.23 -17.49 -24.99
N LEU A 622 15.44 -16.86 -23.84
CA LEU A 622 16.04 -17.49 -22.67
C LEU A 622 15.20 -18.70 -22.20
N PHE A 623 13.88 -18.55 -22.10
CA PHE A 623 13.00 -19.66 -21.72
C PHE A 623 12.94 -20.75 -22.78
N LEU A 624 12.91 -20.40 -24.07
CA LEU A 624 12.96 -21.36 -25.18
C LEU A 624 14.27 -22.16 -25.18
N LYS A 625 15.41 -21.51 -24.92
CA LYS A 625 16.71 -22.17 -24.77
C LYS A 625 16.72 -23.20 -23.63
N HIS A 626 15.92 -22.99 -22.59
CA HIS A 626 15.75 -23.92 -21.46
C HIS A 626 14.57 -24.88 -21.63
N GLY A 627 14.08 -25.07 -22.87
CA GLY A 627 13.09 -26.10 -23.19
C GLY A 627 11.63 -25.71 -22.92
N ALA A 628 11.30 -24.41 -22.94
CA ALA A 628 9.91 -23.98 -22.84
C ALA A 628 9.08 -24.51 -24.00
N ASN A 629 7.91 -25.08 -23.70
CA ASN A 629 6.97 -25.55 -24.69
C ASN A 629 6.32 -24.35 -25.41
N ILE A 630 6.77 -24.12 -26.64
CA ILE A 630 6.31 -23.05 -27.54
C ILE A 630 4.79 -23.06 -27.78
N ASN A 631 4.16 -24.23 -27.66
CA ASN A 631 2.74 -24.45 -27.92
C ASN A 631 1.92 -24.64 -26.64
N ALA A 632 2.48 -24.38 -25.45
CA ALA A 632 1.72 -24.42 -24.21
C ALA A 632 0.58 -23.39 -24.26
N ALA A 633 -0.63 -23.83 -23.96
CA ALA A 633 -1.83 -23.00 -24.04
C ALA A 633 -2.50 -22.87 -22.67
N ASP A 634 -3.08 -21.71 -22.39
CA ASP A 634 -3.87 -21.51 -21.17
C ASP A 634 -5.20 -22.32 -21.20
N THR A 635 -6.03 -22.19 -20.17
CA THR A 635 -7.36 -22.83 -20.12
C THR A 635 -8.31 -22.42 -21.25
N ASN A 636 -8.01 -21.32 -21.97
CA ASN A 636 -8.77 -20.86 -23.13
C ASN A 636 -8.07 -21.20 -24.46
N CYS A 637 -7.13 -22.15 -24.45
CA CYS A 637 -6.30 -22.51 -25.59
C CYS A 637 -5.50 -21.34 -26.19
N ILE A 638 -5.25 -20.27 -25.42
CA ILE A 638 -4.43 -19.14 -25.85
C ILE A 638 -2.95 -19.51 -25.71
N THR A 639 -2.24 -19.52 -26.84
CA THR A 639 -0.80 -19.83 -26.93
C THR A 639 0.06 -18.56 -26.87
N PRO A 640 1.38 -18.67 -26.59
CA PRO A 640 2.34 -17.57 -26.73
C PRO A 640 2.25 -16.85 -28.08
N LEU A 641 2.03 -17.59 -29.18
CA LEU A 641 1.86 -17.01 -30.52
C LEU A 641 0.61 -16.13 -30.64
N HIS A 642 -0.53 -16.54 -30.06
CA HIS A 642 -1.73 -15.69 -30.01
C HIS A 642 -1.45 -14.39 -29.26
N LEU A 643 -0.73 -14.45 -28.14
CA LEU A 643 -0.36 -13.25 -27.37
C LEU A 643 0.59 -12.33 -28.15
N ALA A 644 1.64 -12.89 -28.76
CA ALA A 644 2.59 -12.12 -29.58
C ALA A 644 1.87 -11.35 -30.71
N VAL A 645 0.88 -11.98 -31.35
CA VAL A 645 0.04 -11.34 -32.38
C VAL A 645 -0.91 -10.31 -31.76
N LYS A 646 -1.58 -10.63 -30.65
CA LYS A 646 -2.50 -9.73 -29.94
C LYS A 646 -1.81 -8.42 -29.54
N TYR A 647 -0.57 -8.54 -29.06
CA TYR A 647 0.27 -7.41 -28.64
C TYR A 647 1.13 -6.82 -29.75
N ARG A 648 1.05 -7.36 -30.98
CA ARG A 648 1.69 -6.83 -32.19
C ARG A 648 3.22 -6.79 -32.14
N ILE A 649 3.83 -7.79 -31.51
CA ILE A 649 5.29 -7.89 -31.36
C ILE A 649 5.84 -8.77 -32.50
N THR A 650 6.07 -8.18 -33.67
CA THR A 650 6.50 -8.93 -34.88
C THR A 650 7.77 -9.73 -34.64
N LYS A 651 8.75 -9.18 -33.90
CA LYS A 651 10.00 -9.89 -33.60
C LYS A 651 9.78 -11.15 -32.79
N LEU A 652 8.85 -11.11 -31.84
CA LEU A 652 8.50 -12.27 -31.02
C LEU A 652 7.78 -13.34 -31.86
N VAL A 653 6.91 -12.92 -32.79
CA VAL A 653 6.29 -13.82 -33.78
C VAL A 653 7.36 -14.52 -34.64
N GLU A 654 8.36 -13.80 -35.14
CA GLU A 654 9.47 -14.41 -35.89
C GLU A 654 10.22 -15.45 -35.06
N VAL A 655 10.59 -15.10 -33.81
CA VAL A 655 11.29 -16.01 -32.90
C VAL A 655 10.45 -17.26 -32.65
N PHE A 656 9.15 -17.11 -32.36
CA PHE A 656 8.25 -18.22 -32.10
C PHE A 656 8.09 -19.14 -33.32
N LEU A 657 7.91 -18.58 -34.50
CA LEU A 657 7.82 -19.36 -35.73
C LEU A 657 9.14 -20.06 -36.07
N SER A 658 10.29 -19.45 -35.78
CA SER A 658 11.60 -20.11 -35.95
C SER A 658 11.82 -21.29 -34.99
N HIS A 659 11.09 -21.31 -33.85
CA HIS A 659 11.07 -22.40 -32.88
C HIS A 659 9.88 -23.36 -33.08
N ASN A 660 9.32 -23.43 -34.28
CA ASN A 660 8.21 -24.33 -34.65
C ASN A 660 6.92 -24.13 -33.84
N ALA A 661 6.58 -22.88 -33.49
CA ALA A 661 5.25 -22.55 -33.01
C ALA A 661 4.18 -22.99 -34.03
N ASN A 662 3.10 -23.60 -33.56
CA ASN A 662 1.98 -23.97 -34.41
C ASN A 662 1.28 -22.70 -34.91
N ILE A 663 1.53 -22.33 -36.17
CA ILE A 663 0.97 -21.15 -36.81
C ILE A 663 -0.56 -21.20 -36.94
N ASN A 664 -1.13 -22.40 -36.91
CA ASN A 664 -2.56 -22.68 -37.03
C ASN A 664 -3.18 -23.11 -35.69
N CYS A 665 -2.57 -22.75 -34.56
CA CYS A 665 -3.21 -22.94 -33.26
C CYS A 665 -4.54 -22.18 -33.18
N VAL A 666 -5.51 -22.70 -32.43
CA VAL A 666 -6.83 -22.09 -32.28
C VAL A 666 -7.13 -21.82 -30.81
N GLU A 667 -7.69 -20.65 -30.51
CA GLU A 667 -8.22 -20.32 -29.18
C GLU A 667 -9.64 -20.88 -28.98
N SER A 668 -10.09 -21.06 -27.73
CA SER A 668 -11.30 -21.82 -27.42
C SER A 668 -12.61 -21.05 -27.57
N PHE A 669 -12.60 -19.72 -27.60
CA PHE A 669 -13.79 -18.88 -27.65
C PHE A 669 -14.43 -18.82 -29.04
N ASN A 670 -13.64 -18.61 -30.10
CA ASN A 670 -14.14 -18.54 -31.47
C ASN A 670 -13.34 -19.40 -32.47
N PHE A 671 -12.51 -20.34 -31.98
CA PHE A 671 -11.60 -21.12 -32.83
C PHE A 671 -10.71 -20.23 -33.72
N SER A 672 -10.36 -19.04 -33.23
CA SER A 672 -9.57 -18.06 -33.99
C SER A 672 -8.12 -18.50 -34.07
N THR A 673 -7.55 -18.49 -35.27
CA THR A 673 -6.10 -18.64 -35.45
C THR A 673 -5.36 -17.32 -35.21
N PRO A 674 -4.03 -17.32 -35.04
CA PRO A 674 -3.24 -16.08 -35.04
C PRO A 674 -3.52 -15.19 -36.27
N LEU A 675 -3.77 -15.77 -37.45
CA LEU A 675 -4.16 -15.02 -38.64
C LEU A 675 -5.52 -14.32 -38.48
N HIS A 676 -6.53 -15.00 -37.93
CA HIS A 676 -7.83 -14.37 -37.61
C HIS A 676 -7.65 -13.19 -36.65
N LEU A 677 -6.89 -13.36 -35.57
CA LEU A 677 -6.61 -12.28 -34.61
C LEU A 677 -5.90 -11.09 -35.26
N ALA A 678 -4.89 -11.33 -36.09
CA ALA A 678 -4.18 -10.28 -36.81
C ALA A 678 -5.11 -9.46 -37.72
N LEU A 679 -6.07 -10.12 -38.38
CA LEU A 679 -7.05 -9.47 -39.26
C LEU A 679 -8.08 -8.65 -38.50
N THR A 680 -8.60 -9.17 -37.37
CA THR A 680 -9.54 -8.43 -36.51
C THR A 680 -8.91 -7.16 -35.93
N LEU A 681 -7.64 -7.21 -35.53
CA LEU A 681 -6.89 -6.06 -35.03
C LEU A 681 -6.50 -5.07 -36.16
N GLY A 682 -6.48 -5.54 -37.41
CA GLY A 682 -6.02 -4.89 -38.64
C GLY A 682 -6.67 -3.58 -39.06
N LYS A 683 -7.78 -3.17 -38.44
CA LYS A 683 -8.60 -2.03 -38.88
C LYS A 683 -7.90 -0.66 -38.86
N TYR A 684 -6.75 -0.51 -38.18
CA TYR A 684 -6.25 0.83 -37.80
C TYR A 684 -4.74 1.15 -38.01
N LYS A 685 -3.85 0.29 -38.57
CA LYS A 685 -2.39 0.62 -38.64
C LYS A 685 -1.52 -0.18 -39.65
N LEU A 686 -0.41 0.42 -40.11
CA LEU A 686 0.60 -0.13 -41.04
C LEU A 686 1.34 -1.39 -40.54
N VAL A 687 1.71 -1.44 -39.25
CA VAL A 687 2.48 -2.54 -38.61
C VAL A 687 1.78 -3.91 -38.75
N LEU A 688 0.45 -3.91 -38.90
CA LEU A 688 -0.32 -5.14 -39.05
C LEU A 688 -0.20 -5.76 -40.44
N LYS A 689 0.18 -4.99 -41.47
CA LYS A 689 0.42 -5.53 -42.83
C LYS A 689 1.61 -6.48 -42.84
N GLU A 690 2.70 -6.12 -42.16
CA GLU A 690 3.90 -6.94 -42.06
C GLU A 690 3.63 -8.22 -41.27
N MET A 691 2.88 -8.14 -40.17
CA MET A 691 2.50 -9.33 -39.39
C MET A 691 1.55 -10.25 -40.17
N ILE A 692 0.55 -9.72 -40.87
CA ILE A 692 -0.33 -10.52 -41.74
C ILE A 692 0.48 -11.18 -42.85
N LYS A 693 1.38 -10.42 -43.50
CA LYS A 693 2.29 -10.93 -44.52
C LYS A 693 3.15 -12.07 -43.98
N LEU A 694 3.80 -11.86 -42.83
CA LEU A 694 4.65 -12.85 -42.17
C LEU A 694 3.88 -14.13 -41.87
N LEU A 695 2.68 -14.03 -41.29
CA LEU A 695 1.87 -15.21 -40.97
C LEU A 695 1.47 -15.99 -42.23
N ILE A 696 1.01 -15.30 -43.28
CA ILE A 696 0.63 -15.94 -44.56
C ILE A 696 1.86 -16.60 -45.23
N GLU A 697 2.99 -15.89 -45.29
CA GLU A 697 4.24 -16.40 -45.89
C GLU A 697 4.81 -17.59 -45.12
N LYS A 698 4.60 -17.65 -43.81
CA LYS A 698 5.01 -18.77 -42.95
C LYS A 698 4.02 -19.92 -42.90
N GLY A 699 2.97 -19.90 -43.74
CA GLY A 699 2.07 -21.04 -43.93
C GLY A 699 0.82 -21.05 -43.05
N ALA A 700 0.35 -19.88 -42.60
CA ALA A 700 -0.96 -19.79 -41.96
C ALA A 700 -2.06 -20.26 -42.93
N ASP A 701 -2.98 -21.10 -42.43
CA ASP A 701 -4.09 -21.60 -43.21
C ASP A 701 -5.08 -20.46 -43.51
N VAL A 702 -5.11 -20.05 -44.79
CA VAL A 702 -5.96 -18.98 -45.30
C VAL A 702 -7.44 -19.37 -45.38
N ASN A 703 -7.76 -20.65 -45.17
CA ASN A 703 -9.12 -21.22 -45.22
C ASN A 703 -9.59 -21.78 -43.88
N ALA A 704 -8.82 -21.61 -42.80
CA ALA A 704 -9.22 -22.03 -41.46
C ALA A 704 -10.58 -21.39 -41.09
N LYS A 705 -11.46 -22.13 -40.41
CA LYS A 705 -12.79 -21.64 -40.03
C LYS A 705 -12.88 -21.37 -38.52
N GLN A 706 -13.42 -20.20 -38.17
CA GLN A 706 -13.85 -19.87 -36.81
C GLN A 706 -15.11 -20.67 -36.39
N MET A 707 -15.54 -20.50 -35.13
CA MET A 707 -16.72 -21.19 -34.60
C MET A 707 -17.97 -20.92 -35.44
N ASP A 708 -18.13 -19.72 -35.96
CA ASP A 708 -19.24 -19.30 -36.81
C ASP A 708 -19.05 -19.68 -38.29
N GLY A 709 -17.98 -20.41 -38.63
CA GLY A 709 -17.66 -20.80 -40.01
C GLY A 709 -16.92 -19.72 -40.81
N LYS A 710 -16.65 -18.54 -40.24
CA LYS A 710 -15.94 -17.47 -40.94
C LYS A 710 -14.48 -17.84 -41.17
N THR A 711 -14.01 -17.59 -42.39
CA THR A 711 -12.60 -17.75 -42.81
C THR A 711 -11.82 -16.43 -42.67
N PRO A 712 -10.47 -16.43 -42.76
CA PRO A 712 -9.68 -15.20 -42.82
C PRO A 712 -10.18 -14.23 -43.90
N LEU A 713 -10.67 -14.73 -45.04
CA LEU A 713 -11.22 -13.90 -46.11
C LEU A 713 -12.50 -13.17 -45.68
N HIS A 714 -13.41 -13.83 -44.95
CA HIS A 714 -14.60 -13.19 -44.37
C HIS A 714 -14.21 -12.05 -43.42
N ILE A 715 -13.24 -12.29 -42.53
CA ILE A 715 -12.77 -11.28 -41.56
C ILE A 715 -12.04 -10.13 -42.26
N ALA A 716 -11.25 -10.40 -43.30
CA ALA A 716 -10.59 -9.36 -44.11
C ALA A 716 -11.62 -8.46 -44.83
N CYS A 717 -12.70 -9.04 -45.35
CA CYS A 717 -13.82 -8.29 -45.94
C CYS A 717 -14.57 -7.47 -44.89
N LEU A 718 -14.92 -8.06 -43.75
CA LEU A 718 -15.59 -7.39 -42.63
C LEU A 718 -14.76 -6.22 -42.07
N THR A 719 -13.44 -6.36 -42.06
CA THR A 719 -12.51 -5.33 -41.58
C THR A 719 -12.10 -4.33 -42.66
N LYS A 720 -12.56 -4.50 -43.91
CA LYS A 720 -12.21 -3.68 -45.07
C LYS A 720 -10.69 -3.62 -45.33
N ASN A 721 -9.96 -4.68 -44.99
CA ASN A 721 -8.51 -4.75 -45.16
C ASN A 721 -8.15 -5.22 -46.58
N TYR A 722 -8.09 -4.29 -47.53
CA TYR A 722 -7.74 -4.54 -48.93
C TYR A 722 -6.46 -5.37 -49.11
N TYR A 723 -5.40 -5.01 -48.38
CA TYR A 723 -4.12 -5.72 -48.48
C TYR A 723 -4.26 -7.19 -48.10
N ALA A 724 -4.99 -7.46 -47.01
CA ALA A 724 -5.28 -8.81 -46.59
C ALA A 724 -6.16 -9.56 -47.58
N VAL A 725 -7.22 -8.95 -48.12
CA VAL A 725 -8.07 -9.58 -49.15
C VAL A 725 -7.23 -10.00 -50.36
N TYR A 726 -6.42 -9.08 -50.91
CA TYR A 726 -5.54 -9.38 -52.03
C TYR A 726 -4.55 -10.51 -51.69
N LYS A 727 -3.89 -10.44 -50.53
CA LYS A 727 -2.91 -11.46 -50.13
C LYS A 727 -3.54 -12.82 -49.85
N LEU A 728 -4.71 -12.88 -49.21
CA LEU A 728 -5.42 -14.14 -48.96
C LEU A 728 -5.83 -14.81 -50.28
N LEU A 729 -6.36 -14.04 -51.24
CA LEU A 729 -6.70 -14.56 -52.58
C LEU A 729 -5.45 -15.04 -53.34
N GLN A 730 -4.32 -14.34 -53.24
CA GLN A 730 -3.05 -14.80 -53.81
C GLN A 730 -2.58 -16.14 -53.23
N TYR A 731 -2.87 -16.40 -51.96
CA TYR A 731 -2.46 -17.63 -51.26
C TYR A 731 -3.55 -18.73 -51.28
N GLY A 732 -4.60 -18.56 -52.09
CA GLY A 732 -5.60 -19.60 -52.34
C GLY A 732 -6.76 -19.62 -51.35
N ALA A 733 -7.14 -18.47 -50.79
CA ALA A 733 -8.37 -18.35 -50.03
C ALA A 733 -9.58 -18.70 -50.92
N ASP A 734 -10.43 -19.59 -50.43
CA ASP A 734 -11.59 -20.09 -51.15
C ASP A 734 -12.73 -19.07 -51.11
N ILE A 735 -13.07 -18.55 -52.29
CA ILE A 735 -14.16 -17.59 -52.48
C ILE A 735 -15.55 -18.21 -52.25
N ASN A 736 -15.66 -19.53 -52.41
CA ASN A 736 -16.91 -20.28 -52.26
C ASN A 736 -17.21 -20.66 -50.82
N SER A 737 -16.27 -20.45 -49.89
CA SER A 737 -16.47 -20.80 -48.49
C SER A 737 -17.61 -19.99 -47.88
N GLU A 738 -18.55 -20.70 -47.26
CA GLU A 738 -19.67 -20.13 -46.53
C GLU A 738 -19.47 -20.29 -45.01
N ASP A 739 -19.94 -19.29 -44.28
CA ASP A 739 -20.11 -19.34 -42.83
C ASP A 739 -21.37 -20.14 -42.44
N LYS A 740 -21.65 -20.26 -41.14
CA LYS A 740 -22.79 -21.05 -40.64
C LYS A 740 -24.16 -20.46 -41.01
N ASP A 741 -24.21 -19.18 -41.37
CA ASP A 741 -25.43 -18.50 -41.80
C ASP A 741 -25.60 -18.55 -43.33
N GLY A 742 -24.70 -19.26 -44.04
CA GLY A 742 -24.69 -19.36 -45.50
C GLY A 742 -24.09 -18.14 -46.21
N TYR A 743 -23.48 -17.22 -45.47
CA TYR A 743 -22.84 -16.04 -46.06
C TYR A 743 -21.43 -16.36 -46.51
N ASN A 744 -21.14 -16.04 -47.78
CA ASN A 744 -19.77 -15.99 -48.32
C ASN A 744 -19.12 -14.61 -48.11
N ALA A 745 -17.82 -14.51 -48.41
CA ALA A 745 -17.03 -13.29 -48.19
C ALA A 745 -17.59 -12.01 -48.88
N LEU A 746 -18.32 -12.13 -49.99
CA LEU A 746 -18.90 -10.98 -50.69
C LEU A 746 -20.02 -10.31 -49.88
N HIS A 747 -20.77 -11.07 -49.09
CA HIS A 747 -21.87 -10.55 -48.26
C HIS A 747 -21.37 -9.55 -47.20
N PHE A 748 -20.21 -9.83 -46.59
CA PHE A 748 -19.64 -9.01 -45.53
C PHE A 748 -19.03 -7.68 -46.01
N ASN A 749 -18.88 -7.49 -47.33
CA ASN A 749 -18.40 -6.23 -47.90
C ASN A 749 -19.46 -5.10 -47.82
N PHE A 750 -20.75 -5.44 -47.65
CA PHE A 750 -21.87 -4.48 -47.77
C PHE A 750 -22.87 -4.45 -46.60
N ALA A 751 -22.86 -5.44 -45.69
CA ALA A 751 -24.00 -5.68 -44.79
C ALA A 751 -24.15 -4.76 -43.56
N MET A 752 -23.26 -3.79 -43.28
CA MET A 752 -23.33 -3.11 -41.95
C MET A 752 -23.42 -1.58 -41.89
N TYR A 753 -22.89 -0.76 -42.80
CA TYR A 753 -23.16 0.70 -42.77
C TYR A 753 -22.97 1.31 -44.16
N GLY A 754 -23.90 2.20 -44.55
CA GLY A 754 -23.97 2.82 -45.87
C GLY A 754 -22.68 3.53 -46.33
N PHE A 755 -22.56 3.62 -47.66
CA PHE A 755 -21.54 4.29 -48.49
C PHE A 755 -20.18 3.57 -48.66
N ASN A 756 -19.92 2.99 -49.85
CA ASN A 756 -19.35 3.65 -51.05
C ASN A 756 -19.12 2.56 -52.12
N ASN A 757 -19.71 2.74 -53.32
CA ASN A 757 -19.74 1.72 -54.38
C ASN A 757 -18.38 1.39 -55.04
N ASN A 758 -17.28 2.00 -54.57
CA ASN A 758 -15.92 1.89 -55.12
C ASN A 758 -14.89 1.42 -54.07
N SER A 759 -15.23 0.47 -53.18
CA SER A 759 -14.22 -0.11 -52.29
C SER A 759 -13.22 -0.96 -53.09
N SER A 760 -11.91 -0.72 -52.94
CA SER A 760 -10.85 -1.51 -53.61
C SER A 760 -10.95 -3.01 -53.30
N THR A 761 -11.56 -3.40 -52.17
CA THR A 761 -11.90 -4.78 -51.83
C THR A 761 -12.95 -5.40 -52.76
N LYS A 762 -13.98 -4.64 -53.19
CA LYS A 762 -14.99 -5.09 -54.16
C LYS A 762 -14.32 -5.41 -55.50
N VAL A 763 -13.46 -4.52 -55.98
CA VAL A 763 -12.76 -4.65 -57.26
C VAL A 763 -11.90 -5.92 -57.28
N GLU A 764 -11.12 -6.18 -56.23
CA GLU A 764 -10.28 -7.38 -56.16
C GLU A 764 -11.09 -8.69 -56.12
N LEU A 765 -12.19 -8.75 -55.38
CA LEU A 765 -13.07 -9.92 -55.35
C LEU A 765 -13.73 -10.17 -56.71
N VAL A 766 -14.25 -9.11 -57.34
CA VAL A 766 -14.87 -9.17 -58.67
C VAL A 766 -13.84 -9.61 -59.72
N HIS A 767 -12.65 -9.02 -59.72
CA HIS A 767 -11.56 -9.43 -60.62
C HIS A 767 -11.13 -10.87 -60.37
N HIS A 768 -11.08 -11.34 -59.12
CA HIS A 768 -10.77 -12.72 -58.81
C HIS A 768 -11.85 -13.69 -59.32
N ILE A 769 -13.13 -13.36 -59.15
CA ILE A 769 -14.26 -14.13 -59.71
C ILE A 769 -14.19 -14.19 -61.24
N LYS A 770 -13.96 -13.05 -61.91
CA LYS A 770 -13.78 -12.97 -63.37
C LYS A 770 -12.61 -13.87 -63.81
N LYS A 771 -11.46 -13.83 -63.12
CA LYS A 771 -10.32 -14.72 -63.39
C LYS A 771 -10.69 -16.20 -63.28
N LEU A 772 -11.26 -16.61 -62.16
CA LEU A 772 -11.64 -18.00 -61.91
C LEU A 772 -12.65 -18.53 -62.94
N LYS A 773 -13.62 -17.70 -63.34
CA LYS A 773 -14.62 -18.07 -64.33
C LYS A 773 -14.05 -18.21 -65.75
N VAL A 774 -13.11 -17.35 -66.16
CA VAL A 774 -12.48 -17.44 -67.50
C VAL A 774 -11.67 -18.74 -67.66
N ILE A 775 -11.09 -19.26 -66.58
CA ILE A 775 -10.40 -20.57 -66.59
C ILE A 775 -11.36 -21.75 -66.37
N GLY A 776 -12.67 -21.52 -66.20
CA GLY A 776 -13.65 -22.59 -65.96
C GLY A 776 -13.56 -23.21 -64.56
N TYR A 777 -13.03 -22.49 -63.57
CA TYR A 777 -13.05 -22.93 -62.18
C TYR A 777 -14.47 -22.83 -61.61
N TYR A 778 -14.86 -23.81 -60.78
CA TYR A 778 -16.19 -23.86 -60.18
C TYR A 778 -16.40 -22.71 -59.19
N ILE A 779 -17.50 -21.97 -59.39
CA ILE A 779 -17.96 -20.90 -58.49
C ILE A 779 -19.39 -21.26 -58.09
N SER A 780 -19.69 -21.23 -56.80
CA SER A 780 -21.00 -21.64 -56.28
C SER A 780 -22.12 -20.69 -56.75
N GLU A 781 -23.33 -21.22 -56.91
CA GLU A 781 -24.51 -20.43 -57.28
C GLU A 781 -24.78 -19.29 -56.29
N ASN A 782 -24.47 -19.49 -55.00
CA ASN A 782 -24.59 -18.48 -53.96
C ASN A 782 -23.63 -17.30 -54.16
N VAL A 783 -22.39 -17.56 -54.59
CA VAL A 783 -21.42 -16.51 -54.94
C VAL A 783 -21.84 -15.80 -56.23
N ILE A 784 -22.29 -16.55 -57.25
CA ILE A 784 -22.73 -16.01 -58.54
C ILE A 784 -23.97 -15.14 -58.39
N SER A 785 -24.99 -15.60 -57.66
CA SER A 785 -26.24 -14.85 -57.45
C SER A 785 -25.99 -13.52 -56.72
N PHE A 786 -25.10 -13.50 -55.72
CA PHE A 786 -24.73 -12.27 -55.04
C PHE A 786 -23.83 -11.37 -55.90
N TYR A 787 -22.91 -11.94 -56.68
CA TYR A 787 -22.14 -11.22 -57.68
C TYR A 787 -23.05 -10.49 -58.70
N LEU A 788 -24.09 -11.16 -59.20
CA LEU A 788 -25.03 -10.59 -60.16
C LEU A 788 -25.84 -9.43 -59.55
N LYS A 789 -26.20 -9.50 -58.26
CA LYS A 789 -26.84 -8.37 -57.55
C LYS A 789 -25.91 -7.17 -57.39
N LEU A 790 -24.59 -7.34 -57.47
CA LEU A 790 -23.60 -6.27 -57.28
C LEU A 790 -23.22 -5.52 -58.58
N ASP A 791 -23.60 -6.06 -59.73
CA ASP A 791 -23.19 -5.65 -61.08
C ASP A 791 -24.37 -5.10 -61.90
N GLU A 792 -25.41 -4.54 -61.24
CA GLU A 792 -26.65 -4.06 -61.87
C GLU A 792 -26.46 -2.97 -62.95
N ASN A 793 -25.26 -2.38 -63.08
CA ASN A 793 -24.95 -1.38 -64.11
C ASN A 793 -24.33 -1.97 -65.40
N GLU A 794 -23.88 -3.23 -65.43
CA GLU A 794 -23.36 -3.89 -66.66
C GLU A 794 -24.27 -5.03 -67.17
N ILE A 795 -25.37 -5.34 -66.48
CA ILE A 795 -26.18 -6.56 -66.70
C ILE A 795 -27.23 -6.46 -67.83
N ASN A 796 -27.51 -5.29 -68.40
CA ASN A 796 -28.56 -5.16 -69.42
C ASN A 796 -28.18 -5.62 -70.85
N ALA A 797 -27.19 -6.51 -71.00
CA ALA A 797 -26.93 -7.18 -72.28
C ALA A 797 -26.78 -8.70 -72.13
N ASN A 798 -27.89 -9.39 -72.42
CA ASN A 798 -28.01 -10.76 -72.93
C ASN A 798 -27.84 -11.95 -71.95
N PHE A 799 -28.98 -12.37 -71.38
CA PHE A 799 -29.21 -13.74 -70.91
C PHE A 799 -30.23 -14.45 -71.83
N LYS A 800 -29.82 -15.54 -72.47
CA LYS A 800 -30.72 -16.65 -72.82
C LYS A 800 -30.14 -17.92 -72.23
N ALA A 801 -30.92 -18.60 -71.40
CA ALA A 801 -30.61 -19.92 -70.88
C ALA A 801 -30.63 -20.95 -72.03
N ASP A 802 -29.62 -21.82 -72.09
CA ASP A 802 -29.71 -23.06 -72.85
C ASP A 802 -30.14 -24.20 -71.91
N ASN A 803 -30.89 -25.15 -72.44
CA ASN A 803 -31.74 -26.11 -71.71
C ASN A 803 -31.00 -27.20 -70.91
N ASN A 804 -29.68 -27.09 -70.69
CA ASN A 804 -28.87 -28.12 -70.04
C ASN A 804 -28.07 -27.66 -68.80
N GLY A 805 -28.44 -26.55 -68.15
CA GLY A 805 -28.08 -26.25 -66.75
C GLY A 805 -26.58 -26.16 -66.39
N ASN A 806 -25.65 -26.31 -67.33
CA ASN A 806 -24.21 -26.30 -67.09
C ASN A 806 -23.53 -25.43 -68.16
N ASN A 807 -22.84 -24.37 -67.69
CA ASN A 807 -22.11 -23.32 -68.41
C ASN A 807 -22.90 -22.01 -68.69
N CYS A 808 -23.03 -21.17 -67.66
CA CYS A 808 -23.28 -19.74 -67.85
C CYS A 808 -21.99 -19.02 -68.30
N ILE A 809 -21.73 -18.96 -69.59
CA ILE A 809 -20.65 -18.13 -70.16
C ILE A 809 -21.04 -16.65 -70.01
N PHE A 810 -20.25 -15.83 -69.28
CA PHE A 810 -20.40 -14.38 -69.36
C PHE A 810 -19.95 -13.96 -70.77
N GLN A 811 -20.89 -13.72 -71.68
CA GLN A 811 -20.60 -13.14 -72.99
C GLN A 811 -20.68 -11.62 -72.93
N ASN A 812 -19.85 -11.00 -72.08
CA ASN A 812 -19.48 -9.60 -72.30
C ASN A 812 -18.04 -9.58 -72.81
N GLU A 813 -17.86 -9.94 -74.09
CA GLU A 813 -16.55 -9.97 -74.75
C GLU A 813 -15.86 -8.59 -74.78
N ASN A 814 -16.59 -7.53 -74.39
CA ASN A 814 -16.11 -6.16 -74.35
C ASN A 814 -15.41 -5.76 -73.04
N ASP A 815 -15.48 -6.55 -71.97
CA ASP A 815 -14.76 -6.27 -70.72
C ASP A 815 -13.22 -6.36 -70.93
N GLU A 816 -12.54 -5.22 -70.76
CA GLU A 816 -11.09 -5.09 -70.93
C GLU A 816 -10.29 -6.05 -70.01
N PHE A 817 -10.79 -6.32 -68.80
CA PHE A 817 -10.15 -7.24 -67.86
C PHE A 817 -10.29 -8.71 -68.30
N ILE A 818 -11.45 -9.09 -68.86
CA ILE A 818 -11.65 -10.42 -69.45
C ILE A 818 -10.75 -10.62 -70.68
N LYS A 819 -10.58 -9.59 -71.52
CA LYS A 819 -9.63 -9.64 -72.66
C LYS A 819 -8.20 -9.88 -72.18
N LYS A 820 -7.75 -9.18 -71.12
CA LYS A 820 -6.43 -9.41 -70.50
C LYS A 820 -6.30 -10.84 -69.96
N CYS A 821 -7.35 -11.36 -69.31
CA CYS A 821 -7.39 -12.75 -68.84
C CYS A 821 -7.21 -13.77 -69.98
N ARG A 822 -7.99 -13.62 -71.07
CA ARG A 822 -7.91 -14.50 -72.25
C ARG A 822 -6.53 -14.43 -72.91
N SER A 823 -5.98 -13.22 -73.07
CA SER A 823 -4.63 -13.03 -73.65
C SER A 823 -3.55 -13.74 -72.84
N GLU A 824 -3.59 -13.67 -71.50
CA GLU A 824 -2.63 -14.35 -70.65
C GLU A 824 -2.79 -15.88 -70.70
N ILE A 825 -4.03 -16.39 -70.78
CA ILE A 825 -4.29 -17.83 -70.96
C ILE A 825 -3.70 -18.34 -72.28
N GLU A 826 -3.83 -17.59 -73.38
CA GLU A 826 -3.23 -17.99 -74.65
C GLU A 826 -1.69 -18.03 -74.55
N LYS A 827 -1.07 -17.05 -73.88
CA LYS A 827 0.37 -17.11 -73.57
C LYS A 827 0.74 -18.36 -72.76
N MET A 828 -0.08 -18.73 -71.78
CA MET A 828 0.13 -19.93 -70.96
C MET A 828 -0.02 -21.22 -71.76
N LYS A 829 -0.95 -21.30 -72.72
CA LYS A 829 -1.12 -22.45 -73.62
C LYS A 829 0.06 -22.61 -74.57
N LEU A 830 0.61 -21.50 -75.06
CA LEU A 830 1.79 -21.47 -75.95
C LEU A 830 3.09 -21.82 -75.21
N THR A 831 3.16 -21.53 -73.92
CA THR A 831 4.35 -21.82 -73.10
C THR A 831 4.39 -23.30 -72.71
N LYS A 832 5.15 -24.09 -73.46
CA LYS A 832 5.33 -25.54 -73.23
C LYS A 832 6.32 -25.81 -72.09
N ILE A 833 5.99 -26.80 -71.27
CA ILE A 833 6.84 -27.30 -70.18
C ILE A 833 7.54 -28.60 -70.62
N ASP A 834 6.81 -29.44 -71.34
CA ASP A 834 7.30 -30.65 -72.00
C ASP A 834 6.54 -30.86 -73.32
N SER A 835 6.80 -31.97 -74.02
CA SER A 835 6.19 -32.29 -75.31
C SER A 835 4.66 -32.39 -75.28
N TYR A 836 4.05 -32.56 -74.10
CA TYR A 836 2.63 -32.87 -73.95
C TYR A 836 1.87 -31.87 -73.07
N SER A 837 2.56 -31.04 -72.28
CA SER A 837 1.98 -30.16 -71.27
C SER A 837 2.40 -28.70 -71.43
N SER A 838 1.44 -27.79 -71.31
CA SER A 838 1.68 -26.34 -71.23
C SER A 838 1.49 -25.81 -69.81
N LEU A 839 1.90 -24.56 -69.54
CA LEU A 839 1.60 -23.88 -68.26
C LEU A 839 0.10 -23.89 -67.96
N TYR A 840 -0.76 -23.77 -68.98
CA TYR A 840 -2.21 -23.83 -68.78
C TYR A 840 -2.66 -25.20 -68.23
N ASN A 841 -2.07 -26.31 -68.68
CA ASN A 841 -2.42 -27.65 -68.19
C ASN A 841 -2.07 -27.83 -66.71
N ILE A 842 -1.02 -27.16 -66.21
CA ILE A 842 -0.58 -27.24 -64.82
C ILE A 842 -1.60 -26.64 -63.84
N LEU A 843 -2.35 -25.62 -64.23
CA LEU A 843 -3.33 -24.96 -63.34
C LEU A 843 -4.38 -25.93 -62.77
N PHE A 844 -4.75 -26.95 -63.54
CA PHE A 844 -5.84 -27.88 -63.21
C PHE A 844 -5.36 -29.20 -62.63
N LYS A 845 -4.05 -29.40 -62.52
CA LYS A 845 -3.49 -30.61 -61.90
C LYS A 845 -3.75 -30.56 -60.40
N ASN A 846 -4.33 -31.64 -59.88
CA ASN A 846 -4.44 -31.81 -58.43
C ASN A 846 -3.05 -32.02 -57.80
N PRO A 847 -2.88 -31.86 -56.48
CA PRO A 847 -1.59 -32.02 -55.83
C PRO A 847 -0.90 -33.37 -56.11
N ASN A 848 -1.65 -34.45 -56.31
CA ASN A 848 -1.08 -35.78 -56.61
C ASN A 848 -0.52 -35.86 -58.03
N GLU A 849 -1.23 -35.30 -59.01
CA GLU A 849 -0.75 -35.19 -60.38
C GLU A 849 0.44 -34.22 -60.48
N MET A 850 0.40 -33.14 -59.71
CA MET A 850 1.48 -32.14 -59.67
C MET A 850 2.82 -32.72 -59.23
N VAL A 851 2.84 -33.69 -58.31
CA VAL A 851 4.07 -34.36 -57.83
C VAL A 851 4.92 -34.89 -58.99
N ARG A 852 4.30 -35.38 -60.07
CA ARG A 852 5.01 -35.88 -61.27
C ARG A 852 5.76 -34.80 -62.04
N HIS A 853 5.27 -33.57 -61.96
CA HIS A 853 5.83 -32.42 -62.68
C HIS A 853 6.77 -31.57 -61.81
N ILE A 854 6.85 -31.81 -60.49
CA ILE A 854 7.72 -31.05 -59.57
C ILE A 854 9.20 -31.15 -59.96
N LYS A 855 9.65 -32.30 -60.48
CA LYS A 855 11.05 -32.50 -60.91
C LYS A 855 11.32 -32.03 -62.35
N ASN A 856 10.37 -31.37 -63.02
CA ASN A 856 10.59 -30.88 -64.38
C ASN A 856 11.41 -29.58 -64.35
N ASP A 857 12.65 -29.66 -64.85
CA ASP A 857 13.61 -28.53 -64.86
C ASP A 857 13.09 -27.31 -65.62
N ASN A 858 12.32 -27.51 -66.70
CA ASN A 858 11.75 -26.40 -67.48
C ASN A 858 10.65 -25.67 -66.69
N LEU A 859 9.76 -26.42 -66.00
CA LEU A 859 8.74 -25.82 -65.13
C LEU A 859 9.39 -25.01 -64.01
N GLN A 860 10.43 -25.56 -63.37
CA GLN A 860 11.16 -24.86 -62.31
C GLN A 860 11.81 -23.57 -62.81
N LYS A 861 12.53 -23.63 -63.94
CA LYS A 861 13.17 -22.44 -64.55
C LYS A 861 12.16 -21.35 -64.89
N ILE A 862 11.01 -21.73 -65.45
CA ILE A 862 9.94 -20.80 -65.80
C ILE A 862 9.37 -20.12 -64.54
N LEU A 863 9.06 -20.87 -63.49
CA LEU A 863 8.45 -20.34 -62.28
C LEU A 863 9.40 -19.48 -61.42
N ILE A 864 10.71 -19.73 -61.49
CA ILE A 864 11.75 -19.03 -60.73
C ILE A 864 12.25 -17.76 -61.46
N ALA A 865 11.98 -17.62 -62.76
CA ALA A 865 12.44 -16.47 -63.54
C ALA A 865 11.99 -15.12 -62.93
N GLU A 866 12.91 -14.15 -62.82
CA GLU A 866 12.67 -12.85 -62.16
C GLU A 866 11.48 -12.08 -62.75
N ASN A 867 11.26 -12.23 -64.07
CA ASN A 867 10.17 -11.55 -64.77
C ASN A 867 8.88 -12.40 -64.88
N PHE A 868 8.79 -13.57 -64.24
CA PHE A 868 7.64 -14.47 -64.38
C PHE A 868 6.32 -13.80 -63.99
N GLU A 869 6.29 -13.09 -62.85
CA GLU A 869 5.09 -12.38 -62.39
C GLU A 869 4.76 -11.15 -63.23
N ARG A 870 5.74 -10.58 -63.96
CA ARG A 870 5.50 -9.53 -64.95
C ARG A 870 4.91 -10.10 -66.24
N TYR A 871 5.30 -11.32 -66.60
CA TYR A 871 4.87 -11.99 -67.82
C TYR A 871 3.48 -12.64 -67.67
N PHE A 872 3.18 -13.15 -66.48
CA PHE A 872 1.88 -13.74 -66.10
C PHE A 872 1.27 -13.05 -64.86
N PRO A 873 0.86 -11.77 -64.97
CA PRO A 873 0.37 -10.99 -63.83
C PRO A 873 -0.99 -11.44 -63.26
N LEU A 874 -1.84 -12.12 -64.04
CA LEU A 874 -3.18 -12.52 -63.61
C LEU A 874 -3.26 -13.94 -63.05
N TYR A 875 -2.52 -14.89 -63.62
CA TYR A 875 -2.57 -16.30 -63.26
C TYR A 875 -1.24 -16.86 -62.72
N GLY A 876 -0.15 -16.09 -62.80
CA GLY A 876 1.18 -16.52 -62.33
C GLY A 876 1.20 -16.97 -60.87
N TYR A 877 0.46 -16.29 -59.98
CA TYR A 877 0.39 -16.71 -58.59
C TYR A 877 -0.36 -18.05 -58.41
N LEU A 878 -1.40 -18.34 -59.21
CA LEU A 878 -2.12 -19.62 -59.15
C LEU A 878 -1.23 -20.77 -59.61
N LEU A 879 -0.39 -20.53 -60.64
CA LEU A 879 0.63 -21.49 -61.08
C LEU A 879 1.64 -21.78 -59.99
N LYS A 880 2.18 -20.73 -59.35
CA LYS A 880 3.10 -20.88 -58.21
C LYS A 880 2.43 -21.60 -57.03
N LEU A 881 1.16 -21.31 -56.77
CA LEU A 881 0.39 -21.97 -55.71
C LEU A 881 0.19 -23.46 -56.01
N GLN A 882 -0.20 -23.83 -57.23
CA GLN A 882 -0.35 -25.24 -57.62
C GLN A 882 0.99 -25.98 -57.56
N TYR A 883 2.06 -25.34 -58.03
CA TYR A 883 3.40 -25.89 -57.90
C TYR A 883 3.81 -26.08 -56.43
N LYS A 884 3.53 -25.09 -55.57
CA LYS A 884 3.79 -25.18 -54.13
C LYS A 884 3.00 -26.32 -53.48
N LYS A 885 1.71 -26.47 -53.79
CA LYS A 885 0.87 -27.59 -53.30
C LYS A 885 1.44 -28.95 -53.71
N GLY A 886 1.88 -29.09 -54.95
CA GLY A 886 2.55 -30.31 -55.43
C GLY A 886 3.91 -30.56 -54.75
N LEU A 887 4.66 -29.50 -54.47
CA LEU A 887 5.95 -29.57 -53.78
C LEU A 887 5.78 -29.99 -52.32
N GLU A 888 4.88 -29.36 -51.57
CA GLU A 888 4.50 -29.74 -50.19
C GLU A 888 4.05 -31.20 -50.15
N ARG A 889 3.20 -31.59 -51.11
CA ARG A 889 2.72 -32.95 -51.28
C ARG A 889 3.87 -33.95 -51.48
N SER A 890 4.88 -33.59 -52.29
CA SER A 890 6.04 -34.44 -52.55
C SER A 890 6.86 -34.75 -51.29
N PHE A 891 6.95 -33.80 -50.35
CA PHE A 891 7.69 -33.97 -49.10
C PHE A 891 6.96 -34.88 -48.10
N ILE A 892 5.63 -34.83 -48.04
CA ILE A 892 4.84 -35.62 -47.07
C ILE A 892 4.53 -37.04 -47.55
N LEU A 893 4.58 -37.31 -48.86
CA LEU A 893 4.22 -38.62 -49.42
C LEU A 893 5.04 -39.77 -48.84
N LYS A 894 6.36 -39.61 -48.71
CA LYS A 894 7.23 -40.67 -48.14
C LYS A 894 6.97 -40.88 -46.64
N PRO A 895 6.98 -39.84 -45.77
CA PRO A 895 6.60 -39.99 -44.37
C PRO A 895 5.19 -40.55 -44.16
N ALA A 896 4.22 -40.17 -44.99
CA ALA A 896 2.86 -40.69 -44.93
C ALA A 896 2.83 -42.18 -45.33
N LYS A 897 3.54 -42.59 -46.38
CA LYS A 897 3.70 -44.00 -46.77
C LYS A 897 4.27 -44.84 -45.64
N GLU A 898 5.31 -44.37 -44.98
CA GLU A 898 5.91 -45.05 -43.83
C GLU A 898 4.97 -45.10 -42.62
N SER A 899 4.21 -44.03 -42.39
CA SER A 899 3.23 -43.98 -41.29
C SER A 899 2.05 -44.90 -41.56
N LEU A 900 1.60 -45.00 -42.82
CA LEU A 900 0.57 -45.94 -43.24
C LEU A 900 1.04 -47.38 -43.01
N LYS A 901 2.25 -47.70 -43.47
CA LYS A 901 2.91 -49.01 -43.22
C LYS A 901 3.00 -49.33 -41.73
N PHE A 902 3.37 -48.34 -40.90
CA PHE A 902 3.50 -48.51 -39.46
C PHE A 902 2.14 -48.73 -38.76
N ILE A 903 1.11 -47.99 -39.15
CA ILE A 903 -0.23 -48.04 -38.54
C ILE A 903 -0.96 -49.31 -38.96
N THR A 904 -0.92 -49.69 -40.25
CA THR A 904 -1.66 -50.85 -40.75
C THR A 904 -0.97 -52.18 -40.41
N GLY A 905 0.38 -52.19 -40.31
CA GLY A 905 1.16 -53.42 -40.10
C GLY A 905 1.10 -54.41 -41.27
N LEU A 906 0.43 -54.06 -42.37
CA LEU A 906 0.24 -54.92 -43.54
C LEU A 906 1.49 -54.89 -44.44
N ARG A 907 1.82 -56.01 -45.09
CA ARG A 907 2.83 -56.05 -46.16
C ARG A 907 2.15 -56.02 -47.52
N LEU A 908 1.68 -54.84 -47.94
CA LEU A 908 1.16 -54.62 -49.29
C LEU A 908 2.31 -54.26 -50.26
N PRO A 909 2.19 -54.59 -51.56
CA PRO A 909 3.07 -54.07 -52.60
C PRO A 909 3.11 -52.52 -52.56
N ASP A 910 4.26 -51.94 -52.88
CA ASP A 910 4.48 -50.48 -52.77
C ASP A 910 3.51 -49.64 -53.62
N LEU A 911 3.05 -50.21 -54.75
CA LEU A 911 2.04 -49.63 -55.63
C LEU A 911 0.68 -49.46 -54.93
N CYS A 912 0.28 -50.40 -54.07
CA CYS A 912 -1.00 -50.31 -53.34
C CYS A 912 -0.97 -49.18 -52.32
N TYR A 913 0.15 -48.98 -51.63
CA TYR A 913 0.33 -47.86 -50.72
C TYR A 913 0.27 -46.52 -51.45
N GLU A 914 0.91 -46.42 -52.60
CA GLU A 914 0.85 -45.21 -53.43
C GLU A 914 -0.56 -44.95 -53.95
N TYR A 915 -1.29 -46.00 -54.32
CA TYR A 915 -2.68 -45.89 -54.74
C TYR A 915 -3.57 -45.35 -53.63
N ILE A 916 -3.47 -45.87 -52.40
CA ILE A 916 -4.24 -45.37 -51.23
C ILE A 916 -3.91 -43.90 -50.96
N LEU A 917 -2.62 -43.56 -50.97
CA LEU A 917 -2.16 -42.19 -50.73
C LEU A 917 -2.69 -41.21 -51.80
N ASN A 918 -2.89 -41.65 -53.05
CA ASN A 918 -3.48 -40.81 -54.10
C ASN A 918 -4.93 -40.39 -53.81
N TYR A 919 -5.65 -41.04 -52.90
CA TYR A 919 -7.02 -40.65 -52.51
C TYR A 919 -7.09 -39.76 -51.27
N LEU A 920 -6.00 -39.65 -50.49
CA LEU A 920 -5.97 -38.77 -49.33
C LEU A 920 -5.71 -37.33 -49.76
N ASN A 921 -6.17 -36.32 -49.02
CA ASN A 921 -5.70 -34.93 -49.19
C ASN A 921 -4.43 -34.69 -48.34
N THR A 922 -3.82 -33.50 -48.45
CA THR A 922 -2.57 -33.15 -47.73
C THR A 922 -2.74 -33.25 -46.22
N THR A 923 -3.85 -32.71 -45.71
CA THR A 923 -4.21 -32.73 -44.28
C THR A 923 -4.37 -34.16 -43.74
N ASN A 924 -5.03 -35.05 -44.46
CA ASN A 924 -5.22 -36.45 -44.04
C ASN A 924 -3.88 -37.20 -43.98
N MET A 925 -2.93 -36.88 -44.87
CA MET A 925 -1.59 -37.45 -44.80
C MET A 925 -0.77 -36.92 -43.63
N GLU A 926 -0.86 -35.62 -43.34
CA GLU A 926 -0.20 -35.03 -42.17
C GLU A 926 -0.77 -35.60 -40.87
N ASN A 927 -2.10 -35.78 -40.79
CA ASN A 927 -2.75 -36.46 -39.69
C ASN A 927 -2.24 -37.90 -39.54
N LEU A 928 -2.10 -38.63 -40.65
CA LEU A 928 -1.54 -39.97 -40.65
C LEU A 928 -0.08 -40.00 -40.14
N ILE A 929 0.74 -39.01 -40.51
CA ILE A 929 2.11 -38.84 -40.00
C ILE A 929 2.09 -38.54 -38.49
N ASN A 930 1.20 -37.67 -38.05
CA ASN A 930 1.02 -37.31 -36.63
C ASN A 930 0.48 -38.49 -35.79
N CYS A 931 -0.31 -39.38 -36.37
CA CYS A 931 -0.72 -40.62 -35.72
C CYS A 931 0.49 -41.52 -35.39
N ARG A 932 1.53 -41.55 -36.22
CA ARG A 932 2.78 -42.30 -35.95
C ARG A 932 3.57 -41.70 -34.77
N SER A 933 3.66 -40.37 -34.66
CA SER A 933 4.38 -39.69 -33.57
C SER A 933 3.66 -39.84 -32.22
N THR A 934 2.33 -39.81 -32.23
CA THR A 934 1.49 -40.05 -31.04
C THR A 934 1.44 -41.52 -30.62
N THR A 935 1.35 -42.49 -31.55
CA THR A 935 1.42 -43.92 -31.19
C THR A 935 2.81 -44.37 -30.76
N SER A 936 3.90 -43.76 -31.27
CA SER A 936 5.26 -44.02 -30.76
C SER A 936 5.47 -43.42 -29.37
N SER A 937 4.92 -42.23 -29.09
CA SER A 937 4.82 -41.63 -27.76
C SER A 937 3.99 -42.47 -26.78
N LEU A 938 2.83 -42.96 -27.19
CA LEU A 938 1.96 -43.86 -26.42
C LEU A 938 2.60 -45.23 -26.19
N LYS A 939 3.26 -45.85 -27.18
CA LYS A 939 4.01 -47.09 -26.98
C LYS A 939 5.22 -46.90 -26.07
N ARG A 940 5.90 -45.74 -26.10
CA ARG A 940 6.98 -45.41 -25.15
C ARG A 940 6.47 -45.15 -23.73
N LYS A 941 5.27 -44.55 -23.57
CA LYS A 941 4.60 -44.36 -22.28
C LYS A 941 3.97 -45.64 -21.72
N LEU A 942 3.46 -46.52 -22.58
CA LEU A 942 2.88 -47.81 -22.18
C LEU A 942 3.96 -48.87 -21.93
N GLY A 943 5.16 -48.75 -22.52
CA GLY A 943 6.32 -49.56 -22.16
C GLY A 943 6.86 -49.31 -20.75
N THR A 944 6.47 -48.20 -20.11
CA THR A 944 6.82 -47.83 -18.73
C THR A 944 5.67 -47.94 -17.73
N ILE A 945 4.46 -48.29 -18.18
CA ILE A 945 3.31 -48.54 -17.30
C ILE A 945 2.65 -49.85 -17.73
N ALA A 946 3.21 -50.95 -17.25
CA ALA A 946 2.55 -52.24 -17.20
C ALA A 946 2.60 -52.79 -15.77
N CYS A 947 1.83 -52.14 -14.89
CA CYS A 947 1.27 -52.77 -13.71
C CYS A 947 -0.20 -52.33 -13.60
N ALA A 948 -1.07 -53.32 -13.79
CA ALA A 948 -2.49 -53.40 -13.41
C ALA A 948 -3.50 -52.37 -13.97
N GLU A 949 -4.58 -52.95 -14.53
CA GLU A 949 -5.94 -52.38 -14.64
C GLU A 949 -6.16 -51.24 -15.65
N ASP A 950 -6.24 -51.59 -16.95
CA ASP A 950 -7.26 -51.02 -17.88
C ASP A 950 -7.32 -51.71 -19.27
N CYS A 951 -6.90 -52.98 -19.38
CA CYS A 951 -7.03 -53.78 -20.60
C CYS A 951 -8.41 -54.48 -20.76
N LYS A 952 -9.51 -53.76 -20.55
CA LYS A 952 -10.87 -54.30 -20.82
C LYS A 952 -11.62 -53.64 -21.98
N SER A 953 -11.13 -52.51 -22.50
CA SER A 953 -11.79 -51.76 -23.59
C SER A 953 -11.19 -52.02 -24.99
N LEU A 954 -9.96 -52.54 -25.10
CA LEU A 954 -9.33 -52.88 -26.39
C LEU A 954 -9.66 -54.29 -26.92
N THR A 955 -10.06 -55.23 -26.06
CA THR A 955 -10.38 -56.61 -26.42
C THR A 955 -11.74 -56.77 -27.11
N LYS A 956 -12.57 -55.70 -27.16
CA LYS A 956 -13.88 -55.72 -27.82
C LYS A 956 -13.80 -55.46 -29.33
N TYR A 957 -12.71 -54.86 -29.82
CA TYR A 957 -12.53 -54.57 -31.26
C TYR A 957 -11.78 -55.67 -32.04
N GLN A 958 -11.06 -56.57 -31.37
CA GLN A 958 -10.34 -57.68 -32.02
C GLN A 958 -11.19 -58.95 -32.22
N ARG A 959 -12.47 -58.95 -31.84
CA ARG A 959 -13.38 -60.09 -32.03
C ARG A 959 -14.25 -60.03 -33.30
N LEU A 960 -14.08 -59.01 -34.16
CA LEU A 960 -14.88 -58.85 -35.38
C LEU A 960 -14.22 -59.36 -36.68
N THR A 961 -13.03 -59.97 -36.62
CA THR A 961 -12.30 -60.41 -37.83
C THR A 961 -12.24 -61.92 -38.07
N ASN A 962 -12.96 -62.74 -37.29
CA ASN A 962 -13.00 -64.20 -37.50
C ASN A 962 -14.44 -64.72 -37.63
N ILE A 963 -15.07 -64.52 -38.78
CA ILE A 963 -16.12 -65.43 -39.28
C ILE A 963 -15.97 -65.55 -40.82
N HIS A 964 -15.65 -66.76 -41.28
CA HIS A 964 -15.80 -67.17 -42.67
C HIS A 964 -17.26 -67.57 -42.93
N SER A 965 -17.79 -67.11 -44.07
CA SER A 965 -18.74 -67.77 -45.00
C SER A 965 -19.80 -66.78 -45.55
N PRO A 966 -20.32 -67.04 -46.77
CA PRO A 966 -20.62 -66.01 -47.75
C PRO A 966 -22.09 -65.65 -47.74
N ASP A 967 -22.42 -64.36 -47.81
CA ASP A 967 -23.57 -63.91 -48.57
C ASP A 967 -23.46 -62.42 -48.86
N THR A 968 -23.69 -62.13 -50.14
CA THR A 968 -23.73 -60.80 -50.74
C THR A 968 -24.73 -59.89 -50.04
N LYS A 969 -24.27 -58.72 -49.57
CA LYS A 969 -25.03 -57.46 -49.65
C LYS A 969 -24.12 -56.26 -49.37
N GLN A 970 -24.16 -55.32 -50.30
CA GLN A 970 -23.53 -54.01 -50.26
C GLN A 970 -23.71 -53.32 -48.91
N PHE A 971 -22.61 -52.82 -48.36
CA PHE A 971 -22.63 -51.64 -47.49
C PHE A 971 -21.47 -50.73 -47.91
N ASP A 972 -21.81 -49.75 -48.74
CA ASP A 972 -21.09 -48.49 -48.88
C ASP A 972 -21.16 -47.72 -47.56
N ILE A 973 -20.04 -47.39 -46.91
CA ILE A 973 -19.94 -46.20 -46.05
C ILE A 973 -18.45 -45.80 -45.87
N PRO A 974 -18.13 -44.53 -45.58
CA PRO A 974 -17.76 -43.45 -46.49
C PRO A 974 -16.27 -43.05 -46.47
#